data_AF-A0AB34K9B4-F1
#
_entry.id   AF-A0AB34K9B4-F1
#
_cell.length_a   1.000
_cell.length_b   1.000
_cell.length_c   1.000
_cell.angle_alpha   90.00
_cell.angle_beta   90.00
_cell.angle_gamma   90.00
#
_symmetry.space_group_name_H-M   'P 1'
#
loop_
_entity.id
_entity.type
_entity.pdbx_description
1 polymer ?
#
loop_
_entity_poly.entity_id
_entity_poly.type
_entity_poly.pdbx_seq_one_letter_code
_entity_poly.pdbx_strand_id
1 'polypeptide(L)'
;MTPATTRTSDNNANGYNLLAWDYIVPCVNLSSTFHYTTHETGDELAAFTLLLLPQAETIPLMDPQVCFINGKYSVVKAPCIVEFADDRPGGLVLGFKRFDGSEQIYAWMFPDGCGTLDDDKLVHVKLTDLLCISGEPKNELGNKKWLSMLNTYLQSSAMFKEVGISSFADIKETWWATERDKRVVEAQVEKIFNATEKAMRTKAKSFATKNNKVVKSAEDAYVQEHMPIISRVRQTFEGMIDIFSQSTDDYILTSCVQSWPSFEEAKAELSKAVNSIRFLEPISRRIFRSVQPLMAVFMSLAAATLAASNNDIILPPPTTTGADKLLVLIPGANVATDFYRAPMQQIQAKAAGLRLWVVVPSMPSEKCIIACPSPSLCAPMHSIVQLVVRKAVEKGYTGSTTAPDTFVAGHSMGGACASNLVEGYAQTSSNYSALVVMGAFVGGSDVAGFPTPVLTLGAELDGGSARPGALSRSLYSSDLAAASRGGPGSKFQLAQKPVVILLGLDHSSFCPGFRVPGDVWPADLPEDVSNRLIADHVAAFLLVHTLPNQERAFQLLAESMASTRKLLSPLLAGIALEADFSAPQSAPWCEVAQRRIAGLSAGDDDRLFLISEYLNVSKEFEHSHVHFKTSDKSRTSTFNISGHNAYFSHLDIADSCSVPAQEIGCKLASAARIGQQLNASTRNTPSCKDVNEHAIQTAKSLLGSTEEGARALARYASRGRGICLEEDVAAPFNIGPLFINERIRVSDNQTCLIVQSIKLGPTPLDGPIFPGVHYCKLLSPARVIDYIMIDSLKPNSGCLNK
;
A
#
# COMPACT_ATOMS: atom_id res chain seq x y z
N MET A 1 31.01 -40.54 23.85
CA MET A 1 31.88 -39.93 24.87
C MET A 1 31.27 -38.61 25.31
N THR A 2 30.45 -38.67 26.35
CA THR A 2 30.09 -37.59 27.29
C THR A 2 31.03 -37.69 28.51
N PRO A 3 30.98 -36.80 29.53
CA PRO A 3 30.96 -35.34 29.53
C PRO A 3 31.96 -34.76 30.58
N ALA A 4 32.07 -33.42 30.67
CA ALA A 4 32.61 -32.76 31.86
C ALA A 4 31.57 -31.78 32.42
N THR A 5 31.15 -32.10 33.64
CA THR A 5 30.23 -31.39 34.53
C THR A 5 30.99 -30.37 35.36
N THR A 6 30.40 -29.20 35.62
CA THR A 6 30.66 -28.47 36.87
C THR A 6 29.39 -27.81 37.40
N ARG A 7 29.23 -28.01 38.71
CA ARG A 7 28.14 -27.69 39.63
C ARG A 7 28.02 -26.20 39.96
N THR A 8 26.77 -25.75 40.00
CA THR A 8 26.07 -24.97 41.05
C THR A 8 26.87 -24.07 42.00
N SER A 9 26.45 -22.80 42.07
CA SER A 9 26.23 -22.10 43.34
C SER A 9 24.99 -21.21 43.23
N ASP A 10 24.02 -21.48 44.11
CA ASP A 10 22.83 -20.68 44.35
C ASP A 10 23.17 -19.26 44.81
N ASN A 11 22.36 -18.29 44.41
CA ASN A 11 21.82 -17.29 45.33
C ASN A 11 20.52 -16.69 44.80
N ASN A 12 19.49 -16.82 45.63
CA ASN A 12 18.15 -16.30 45.50
C ASN A 12 18.11 -14.76 45.38
N ALA A 13 17.19 -14.26 44.56
CA ALA A 13 16.09 -13.38 44.94
C ALA A 13 15.76 -12.43 43.79
N ASN A 14 14.63 -12.68 43.11
CA ASN A 14 13.65 -11.68 42.66
C ASN A 14 12.53 -12.42 41.93
N GLY A 15 11.48 -12.73 42.68
CA GLY A 15 10.24 -13.27 42.13
C GLY A 15 9.46 -12.19 41.40
N TYR A 16 9.21 -12.39 40.12
CA TYR A 16 8.09 -11.77 39.41
C TYR A 16 7.12 -12.89 39.02
N ASN A 17 5.94 -12.85 39.62
CA ASN A 17 4.81 -13.68 39.23
C ASN A 17 4.32 -13.24 37.85
N LEU A 18 4.53 -14.07 36.84
CA LEU A 18 3.85 -13.98 35.55
C LEU A 18 2.46 -14.62 35.70
N LEU A 19 1.43 -13.79 35.72
CA LEU A 19 0.05 -14.23 35.50
C LEU A 19 -0.07 -14.57 34.00
N ALA A 20 -0.08 -15.87 33.70
CA ALA A 20 -0.45 -16.38 32.39
C ALA A 20 -1.95 -16.13 32.16
N TRP A 21 -2.29 -15.47 31.05
CA TRP A 21 -3.65 -15.41 30.53
C TRP A 21 -3.87 -16.65 29.66
N ASP A 22 -4.60 -17.63 30.19
CA ASP A 22 -5.05 -18.80 29.44
C ASP A 22 -6.16 -18.39 28.46
N TYR A 23 -5.88 -18.49 27.16
CA TYR A 23 -6.90 -18.50 26.12
C TYR A 23 -7.51 -19.91 26.02
N ILE A 24 -8.78 -20.03 26.42
CA ILE A 24 -9.61 -21.21 26.20
C ILE A 24 -10.07 -21.23 24.74
N VAL A 25 -9.58 -22.21 23.97
CA VAL A 25 -10.16 -22.63 22.68
C VAL A 25 -10.71 -24.06 22.88
N PRO A 26 -12.01 -24.33 22.67
CA PRO A 26 -12.52 -25.69 22.76
C PRO A 26 -12.34 -26.39 21.41
N CYS A 27 -11.34 -27.27 21.30
CA CYS A 27 -11.33 -28.30 20.26
C CYS A 27 -11.52 -29.67 20.92
N VAL A 28 -12.65 -30.28 20.58
CA VAL A 28 -12.99 -31.65 20.95
C VAL A 28 -12.04 -32.62 20.27
N ASN A 29 -11.51 -33.52 21.09
CA ASN A 29 -10.57 -34.57 20.79
C ASN A 29 -11.28 -35.75 20.08
N LEU A 30 -10.75 -36.20 18.94
CA LEU A 30 -10.91 -37.59 18.50
C LEU A 30 -9.52 -38.14 18.17
N SER A 31 -9.13 -39.09 19.00
CA SER A 31 -7.87 -39.81 18.97
C SER A 31 -7.81 -40.81 17.81
N SER A 32 -6.65 -40.90 17.16
CA SER A 32 -6.04 -42.19 16.85
C SER A 32 -4.55 -42.00 16.51
N THR A 33 -3.73 -42.53 17.40
CA THR A 33 -2.30 -42.79 17.28
C THR A 33 -1.99 -43.73 16.11
N PHE A 34 -1.00 -43.39 15.29
CA PHE A 34 -0.17 -44.37 14.59
C PHE A 34 1.31 -43.95 14.68
N HIS A 35 2.10 -44.82 15.30
CA HIS A 35 3.56 -44.80 15.27
C HIS A 35 4.04 -45.28 13.89
N TYR A 36 5.00 -44.57 13.29
CA TYR A 36 5.82 -45.10 12.20
C TYR A 36 7.26 -45.28 12.72
N THR A 37 7.70 -46.53 12.77
CA THR A 37 9.11 -46.93 12.83
C THR A 37 9.54 -47.37 11.44
N THR A 38 10.68 -46.85 10.99
CA THR A 38 11.36 -47.17 9.75
C THR A 38 12.01 -48.56 9.79
N HIS A 39 11.87 -49.34 8.73
CA HIS A 39 12.90 -50.33 8.32
C HIS A 39 12.84 -50.58 6.81
N GLU A 40 14.02 -50.50 6.19
CA GLU A 40 14.34 -50.94 4.84
C GLU A 40 14.35 -52.48 4.75
N THR A 41 13.88 -53.05 3.62
CA THR A 41 14.65 -53.92 2.68
C THR A 41 13.71 -54.63 1.69
N GLY A 42 14.04 -54.57 0.40
CA GLY A 42 14.24 -55.73 -0.51
C GLY A 42 13.05 -56.59 -1.00
N ASP A 43 12.78 -56.45 -2.31
CA ASP A 43 12.59 -57.48 -3.35
C ASP A 43 11.36 -58.42 -3.44
N GLU A 44 10.82 -58.41 -4.67
CA GLU A 44 10.33 -59.50 -5.53
C GLU A 44 8.92 -60.15 -5.38
N LEU A 45 8.21 -60.04 -6.53
CA LEU A 45 7.40 -61.05 -7.27
C LEU A 45 6.05 -61.60 -6.75
N ALA A 46 5.06 -61.35 -7.63
CA ALA A 46 4.09 -62.30 -8.20
C ALA A 46 2.68 -62.50 -7.60
N ALA A 47 1.71 -62.31 -8.51
CA ALA A 47 0.58 -63.19 -8.83
C ALA A 47 -0.81 -62.99 -8.19
N PHE A 48 -1.74 -62.55 -9.07
CA PHE A 48 -3.02 -63.18 -9.44
C PHE A 48 -4.22 -63.26 -8.47
N THR A 49 -5.36 -62.70 -8.95
CA THR A 49 -6.72 -63.30 -9.14
C THR A 49 -7.83 -62.35 -8.63
N LEU A 50 -8.56 -61.62 -9.48
CA LEU A 50 -9.72 -61.95 -10.37
C LEU A 50 -11.08 -62.05 -9.65
N LEU A 51 -12.10 -61.34 -10.19
CA LEU A 51 -13.58 -61.52 -10.16
C LEU A 51 -14.27 -60.16 -9.92
N LEU A 52 -15.29 -59.67 -10.63
CA LEU A 52 -15.99 -59.99 -11.88
C LEU A 52 -16.85 -58.74 -12.19
N LEU A 53 -16.97 -58.36 -13.47
CA LEU A 53 -18.04 -57.50 -14.00
C LEU A 53 -19.31 -58.36 -14.26
N PRO A 54 -20.49 -57.73 -14.43
CA PRO A 54 -20.99 -57.41 -15.78
C PRO A 54 -21.52 -55.95 -15.86
N GLN A 55 -21.16 -55.16 -16.89
CA GLN A 55 -21.86 -54.97 -18.19
C GLN A 55 -23.38 -54.78 -18.07
N ALA A 56 -24.06 -53.86 -18.75
CA ALA A 56 -23.76 -52.70 -19.59
C ALA A 56 -25.13 -52.04 -19.90
N GLU A 57 -25.21 -50.73 -20.08
CA GLU A 57 -26.04 -50.08 -21.12
C GLU A 57 -25.80 -48.55 -21.15
N THR A 58 -26.05 -47.98 -22.32
CA THR A 58 -25.42 -46.78 -22.89
C THR A 58 -26.35 -45.55 -22.98
N ILE A 59 -25.81 -44.35 -22.67
CA ILE A 59 -26.07 -42.98 -23.23
C ILE A 59 -27.36 -42.24 -22.73
N PRO A 60 -27.46 -40.87 -22.64
CA PRO A 60 -26.48 -39.75 -22.58
C PRO A 60 -26.71 -38.71 -21.43
N LEU A 61 -25.76 -37.76 -21.28
CA LEU A 61 -25.90 -36.33 -20.92
C LEU A 61 -26.85 -35.89 -19.78
N MET A 62 -26.26 -35.38 -18.68
CA MET A 62 -26.40 -34.00 -18.16
C MET A 62 -26.16 -33.95 -16.65
N ASP A 63 -25.33 -32.99 -16.27
CA ASP A 63 -24.92 -32.61 -14.93
C ASP A 63 -26.09 -32.00 -14.12
N PRO A 64 -26.31 -32.34 -12.84
CA PRO A 64 -27.05 -31.47 -11.95
C PRO A 64 -26.16 -30.96 -10.80
N GLN A 65 -26.00 -29.63 -10.78
CA GLN A 65 -25.50 -28.87 -9.64
C GLN A 65 -26.42 -29.08 -8.42
N VAL A 66 -25.81 -29.38 -7.27
CA VAL A 66 -26.47 -29.51 -5.96
C VAL A 66 -26.30 -28.19 -5.21
N CYS A 67 -27.41 -27.55 -4.80
CA CYS A 67 -27.41 -26.38 -3.91
C CYS A 67 -27.71 -26.79 -2.45
N PHE A 68 -26.99 -26.19 -1.51
CA PHE A 68 -27.06 -26.47 -0.07
C PHE A 68 -27.80 -25.34 0.64
N ILE A 69 -28.93 -25.61 1.30
CA ILE A 69 -29.60 -24.66 2.19
C ILE A 69 -30.09 -25.41 3.45
N ASN A 70 -29.61 -24.99 4.62
CA ASN A 70 -30.08 -25.38 5.96
C ASN A 70 -30.30 -26.89 6.23
N GLY A 71 -29.34 -27.75 5.84
CA GLY A 71 -29.13 -29.04 6.51
C GLY A 71 -30.20 -30.13 6.33
N LYS A 72 -31.08 -30.06 5.31
CA LYS A 72 -31.98 -31.17 4.94
C LYS A 72 -32.10 -31.31 3.42
N TYR A 73 -32.10 -32.56 2.94
CA TYR A 73 -32.29 -32.91 1.53
C TYR A 73 -33.78 -32.94 1.16
N SER A 74 -34.17 -32.16 0.15
CA SER A 74 -35.46 -32.28 -0.53
C SER A 74 -35.25 -32.07 -2.03
N VAL A 75 -35.78 -32.98 -2.85
CA VAL A 75 -35.75 -32.88 -4.32
C VAL A 75 -37.01 -32.15 -4.78
N VAL A 76 -36.86 -30.97 -5.38
CA VAL A 76 -37.98 -30.24 -6.01
C VAL A 76 -37.58 -29.83 -7.43
N LYS A 77 -38.43 -30.15 -8.42
CA LYS A 77 -38.32 -29.69 -9.81
C LYS A 77 -38.87 -28.26 -9.93
N ALA A 78 -38.05 -27.25 -9.72
CA ALA A 78 -38.32 -25.85 -10.11
C ALA A 78 -37.00 -25.04 -10.11
N PRO A 79 -36.86 -23.98 -10.94
CA PRO A 79 -35.63 -23.18 -11.01
C PRO A 79 -35.42 -22.39 -9.70
N CYS A 80 -34.15 -22.34 -9.25
CA CYS A 80 -33.73 -21.63 -8.05
C CYS A 80 -34.00 -20.13 -8.16
N ILE A 81 -34.83 -19.60 -7.26
CA ILE A 81 -34.97 -18.16 -7.00
C ILE A 81 -34.04 -17.84 -5.83
N VAL A 82 -33.11 -16.90 -6.04
CA VAL A 82 -32.30 -16.32 -4.97
C VAL A 82 -33.11 -15.17 -4.38
N GLU A 83 -33.59 -15.31 -3.16
CA GLU A 83 -34.22 -14.21 -2.42
C GLU A 83 -33.12 -13.28 -1.87
N PHE A 84 -33.18 -12.01 -2.26
CA PHE A 84 -32.50 -10.92 -1.57
C PHE A 84 -33.51 -10.25 -0.65
N ALA A 85 -33.23 -10.21 0.66
CA ALA A 85 -34.02 -9.43 1.60
C ALA A 85 -33.59 -7.95 1.52
N ASP A 86 -34.34 -7.14 0.76
CA ASP A 86 -34.34 -5.67 0.91
C ASP A 86 -35.80 -5.21 0.91
N ASP A 87 -36.29 -4.74 2.06
CA ASP A 87 -37.67 -4.34 2.32
C ASP A 87 -38.00 -2.95 1.75
N ARG A 88 -37.78 -2.72 0.45
CA ARG A 88 -38.17 -1.47 -0.22
C ARG A 88 -39.03 -1.72 -1.47
N PRO A 89 -40.20 -1.07 -1.61
CA PRO A 89 -41.02 -1.20 -2.81
C PRO A 89 -40.36 -0.49 -4.01
N GLY A 90 -40.30 -1.18 -5.16
CA GLY A 90 -39.90 -0.59 -6.45
C GLY A 90 -38.55 -1.01 -7.04
N GLY A 91 -38.13 -2.28 -6.90
CA GLY A 91 -36.87 -2.77 -7.48
C GLY A 91 -36.98 -3.17 -8.97
N LEU A 92 -36.02 -2.69 -9.78
CA LEU A 92 -35.75 -3.19 -11.14
C LEU A 92 -34.75 -4.35 -11.04
N VAL A 93 -35.10 -5.53 -11.56
CA VAL A 93 -34.19 -6.68 -11.61
C VAL A 93 -33.74 -6.90 -13.06
N LEU A 94 -32.42 -6.91 -13.27
CA LEU A 94 -31.80 -7.20 -14.55
C LEU A 94 -31.25 -8.62 -14.55
N GLY A 95 -31.64 -9.41 -15.55
CA GLY A 95 -31.18 -10.79 -15.73
C GLY A 95 -30.48 -10.95 -17.09
N PHE A 96 -29.40 -11.72 -17.09
CA PHE A 96 -28.70 -12.11 -18.32
C PHE A 96 -29.04 -13.56 -18.65
N LYS A 97 -29.41 -13.82 -19.91
CA LYS A 97 -29.56 -15.19 -20.40
C LYS A 97 -28.84 -15.35 -21.72
N ARG A 98 -28.04 -16.40 -21.82
CA ARG A 98 -27.28 -16.77 -23.02
C ARG A 98 -28.04 -17.86 -23.75
N PHE A 99 -28.45 -17.57 -24.98
CA PHE A 99 -28.93 -18.57 -25.93
C PHE A 99 -28.13 -18.40 -27.21
N ASP A 100 -27.79 -19.50 -27.90
CA ASP A 100 -27.16 -19.54 -29.23
C ASP A 100 -25.87 -18.72 -29.49
N GLY A 101 -25.18 -18.26 -28.46
CA GLY A 101 -23.96 -17.46 -28.59
C GLY A 101 -24.19 -15.95 -28.59
N SER A 102 -25.43 -15.50 -28.36
CA SER A 102 -25.75 -14.10 -28.05
C SER A 102 -26.16 -13.94 -26.57
N GLU A 103 -25.57 -12.96 -25.88
CA GLU A 103 -26.03 -12.55 -24.54
C GLU A 103 -27.17 -11.56 -24.69
N GLN A 104 -28.32 -11.88 -24.07
CA GLN A 104 -29.48 -10.99 -24.04
C GLN A 104 -29.74 -10.53 -22.61
N ILE A 105 -30.04 -9.23 -22.48
CA ILE A 105 -30.38 -8.57 -21.22
C ILE A 105 -31.90 -8.44 -21.16
N TYR A 106 -32.48 -8.89 -20.05
CA TYR A 106 -33.89 -8.72 -19.74
C TYR A 106 -34.05 -7.83 -18.52
N ALA A 107 -35.07 -6.98 -18.54
CA ALA A 107 -35.45 -6.13 -17.43
C ALA A 107 -36.87 -6.47 -16.98
N TRP A 108 -37.05 -6.69 -15.68
CA TRP A 108 -38.36 -6.89 -15.08
C TRP A 108 -38.66 -5.79 -14.07
N MET A 109 -39.88 -5.23 -14.16
CA MET A 109 -40.41 -4.23 -13.23
C MET A 109 -41.59 -4.83 -12.47
N PHE A 110 -41.55 -4.74 -11.15
CA PHE A 110 -42.63 -5.15 -10.27
C PHE A 110 -43.32 -3.92 -9.68
N PRO A 111 -44.62 -3.70 -9.93
CA PRO A 111 -45.26 -2.48 -9.46
C PRO A 111 -45.55 -2.48 -7.96
N ASP A 112 -45.92 -3.60 -7.31
CA ASP A 112 -46.28 -3.62 -5.89
C ASP A 112 -46.14 -5.05 -5.29
N GLY A 113 -45.93 -5.14 -3.98
CA GLY A 113 -45.53 -6.34 -3.24
C GLY A 113 -46.44 -7.58 -3.34
N CYS A 114 -45.81 -8.75 -3.16
CA CYS A 114 -46.34 -10.11 -3.01
C CYS A 114 -47.72 -10.42 -3.63
N GLY A 115 -47.72 -10.84 -4.89
CA GLY A 115 -48.84 -11.54 -5.54
C GLY A 115 -48.35 -12.52 -6.60
N THR A 116 -49.02 -13.67 -6.71
CA THR A 116 -48.74 -14.71 -7.73
C THR A 116 -49.05 -14.20 -9.14
N LEU A 117 -48.13 -14.46 -10.08
CA LEU A 117 -48.20 -14.06 -11.49
C LEU A 117 -49.31 -14.79 -12.26
N ASP A 118 -49.99 -14.04 -13.15
CA ASP A 118 -50.90 -14.51 -14.20
C ASP A 118 -50.24 -14.20 -15.55
N ASP A 119 -50.08 -15.19 -16.43
CA ASP A 119 -49.16 -15.16 -17.59
C ASP A 119 -49.57 -14.20 -18.72
N ASP A 120 -50.77 -13.61 -18.68
CA ASP A 120 -51.35 -12.85 -19.80
C ASP A 120 -51.03 -11.33 -19.81
N LYS A 121 -50.08 -10.84 -19.00
CA LYS A 121 -49.76 -9.39 -18.91
C LYS A 121 -48.30 -8.98 -19.07
N LEU A 122 -47.47 -9.81 -19.70
CA LEU A 122 -46.07 -9.47 -20.00
C LEU A 122 -45.94 -8.63 -21.28
N VAL A 123 -45.37 -7.43 -21.17
CA VAL A 123 -44.93 -6.61 -22.31
C VAL A 123 -43.44 -6.86 -22.56
N HIS A 124 -43.11 -7.43 -23.70
CA HIS A 124 -41.72 -7.63 -24.13
C HIS A 124 -41.19 -6.38 -24.86
N VAL A 125 -40.02 -5.86 -24.45
CA VAL A 125 -39.29 -4.83 -25.19
C VAL A 125 -37.87 -5.33 -25.47
N LYS A 126 -37.46 -5.29 -26.74
CA LYS A 126 -36.14 -5.71 -27.22
C LYS A 126 -35.17 -4.52 -27.15
N LEU A 127 -34.10 -4.63 -26.38
CA LEU A 127 -33.13 -3.53 -26.20
C LEU A 127 -32.26 -3.25 -27.43
N THR A 128 -32.22 -4.15 -28.42
CA THR A 128 -31.42 -3.97 -29.65
C THR A 128 -31.98 -2.91 -30.60
N ASP A 129 -33.22 -2.45 -30.40
CA ASP A 129 -33.85 -1.41 -31.24
C ASP A 129 -33.58 0.02 -30.73
N LEU A 130 -32.77 0.18 -29.68
CA LEU A 130 -32.46 1.47 -29.03
C LEU A 130 -31.14 2.12 -29.47
N LEU A 131 -30.27 1.39 -30.17
CA LEU A 131 -28.93 1.86 -30.56
C LEU A 131 -28.77 1.90 -32.08
N CYS A 132 -29.54 2.77 -32.76
CA CYS A 132 -29.20 3.33 -34.08
C CYS A 132 -30.26 4.35 -34.53
N ILE A 133 -30.10 5.64 -34.17
CA ILE A 133 -30.76 6.74 -34.91
C ILE A 133 -29.76 7.90 -35.07
N SER A 134 -28.86 7.75 -36.05
CA SER A 134 -28.25 8.88 -36.76
C SER A 134 -28.78 8.87 -38.19
N GLY A 135 -30.04 9.29 -38.37
CA GLY A 135 -30.68 9.38 -39.68
C GLY A 135 -32.13 9.82 -39.53
N GLU A 136 -32.53 10.86 -40.28
CA GLU A 136 -33.88 11.42 -40.25
C GLU A 136 -34.98 10.36 -40.51
N PRO A 137 -36.02 10.24 -39.66
CA PRO A 137 -37.07 9.25 -39.88
C PRO A 137 -38.21 9.76 -40.75
N LYS A 138 -38.59 8.97 -41.77
CA LYS A 138 -39.65 9.24 -42.75
C LYS A 138 -41.10 8.93 -42.30
N ASN A 139 -41.42 8.86 -41.00
CA ASN A 139 -42.81 8.61 -40.57
C ASN A 139 -43.23 9.44 -39.35
N GLU A 140 -44.01 10.50 -39.59
CA GLU A 140 -44.51 11.45 -38.58
C GLU A 140 -45.45 10.83 -37.51
N LEU A 141 -46.09 9.70 -37.80
CA LEU A 141 -47.12 9.13 -36.91
C LEU A 141 -46.52 8.35 -35.71
N GLY A 142 -45.34 7.74 -35.88
CA GLY A 142 -44.64 7.00 -34.82
C GLY A 142 -43.99 7.95 -33.79
N ASN A 143 -43.44 9.07 -34.26
CA ASN A 143 -42.75 10.04 -33.40
C ASN A 143 -43.70 10.77 -32.45
N LYS A 144 -44.94 11.07 -32.84
CA LYS A 144 -45.90 11.76 -31.96
C LYS A 144 -46.35 10.88 -30.80
N LYS A 145 -46.54 9.58 -31.03
CA LYS A 145 -46.95 8.63 -29.96
C LYS A 145 -45.81 8.35 -29.00
N TRP A 146 -44.58 8.23 -29.50
CA TRP A 146 -43.39 8.03 -28.69
C TRP A 146 -43.02 9.27 -27.85
N LEU A 147 -43.03 10.48 -28.45
CA LEU A 147 -42.80 11.74 -27.73
C LEU A 147 -43.87 12.00 -26.66
N SER A 148 -45.12 11.60 -26.91
CA SER A 148 -46.20 11.68 -25.92
C SER A 148 -45.97 10.76 -24.73
N MET A 149 -45.56 9.50 -24.97
CA MET A 149 -45.24 8.55 -23.89
C MET A 149 -44.03 9.00 -23.06
N LEU A 150 -42.97 9.50 -23.72
CA LEU A 150 -41.78 10.00 -23.04
C LEU A 150 -42.10 11.24 -22.19
N ASN A 151 -42.84 12.20 -22.71
CA ASN A 151 -43.27 13.37 -21.93
C ASN A 151 -44.19 12.99 -20.76
N THR A 152 -45.06 11.99 -20.95
CA THR A 152 -45.91 11.48 -19.85
C THR A 152 -45.08 10.84 -18.73
N TYR A 153 -44.02 10.11 -19.08
CA TYR A 153 -43.09 9.52 -18.09
C TYR A 153 -42.25 10.59 -17.37
N LEU A 154 -41.73 11.58 -18.10
CA LEU A 154 -40.99 12.70 -17.51
C LEU A 154 -41.86 13.50 -16.53
N GLN A 155 -43.16 13.64 -16.81
CA GLN A 155 -44.11 14.32 -15.93
C GLN A 155 -44.52 13.52 -14.69
N SER A 156 -44.43 12.18 -14.74
CA SER A 156 -44.82 11.31 -13.62
C SER A 156 -43.65 10.94 -12.70
N SER A 157 -42.40 11.07 -13.16
CA SER A 157 -41.21 10.79 -12.36
C SER A 157 -40.91 11.89 -11.34
N ALA A 158 -40.82 11.51 -10.06
CA ALA A 158 -40.44 12.41 -8.97
C ALA A 158 -39.01 12.95 -9.13
N MET A 159 -38.10 12.12 -9.65
CA MET A 159 -36.70 12.47 -9.88
C MET A 159 -36.54 13.60 -10.92
N PHE A 160 -37.25 13.51 -12.04
CA PHE A 160 -37.15 14.54 -13.10
C PHE A 160 -37.85 15.86 -12.71
N LYS A 161 -38.89 15.78 -11.87
CA LYS A 161 -39.51 16.96 -11.25
C LYS A 161 -38.57 17.71 -10.32
N GLU A 162 -37.73 17.02 -9.55
CA GLU A 162 -36.76 17.68 -8.66
C GLU A 162 -35.69 18.48 -9.41
N VAL A 163 -35.33 18.08 -10.63
CA VAL A 163 -34.37 18.79 -11.49
C VAL A 163 -35.01 19.67 -12.55
N GLY A 164 -36.33 19.89 -12.49
CA GLY A 164 -37.05 20.82 -13.38
C GLY A 164 -37.21 20.34 -14.83
N ILE A 165 -37.01 19.05 -15.12
CA ILE A 165 -37.17 18.47 -16.45
C ILE A 165 -38.56 17.85 -16.57
N SER A 166 -39.42 18.44 -17.40
CA SER A 166 -40.82 18.04 -17.57
C SER A 166 -41.17 17.62 -19.00
N SER A 167 -40.26 17.85 -19.94
CA SER A 167 -40.42 17.53 -21.34
C SER A 167 -39.11 17.16 -22.02
N PHE A 168 -39.20 16.47 -23.15
CA PHE A 168 -38.05 16.19 -24.01
C PHE A 168 -37.37 17.47 -24.54
N ALA A 169 -38.11 18.58 -24.64
CA ALA A 169 -37.53 19.87 -25.00
C ALA A 169 -36.59 20.39 -23.90
N ASP A 170 -36.94 20.17 -22.63
CA ASP A 170 -36.14 20.56 -21.46
C ASP A 170 -34.82 19.77 -21.39
N ILE A 171 -34.86 18.47 -21.75
CA ILE A 171 -33.64 17.63 -21.87
C ILE A 171 -32.74 18.16 -22.99
N LYS A 172 -33.32 18.49 -24.14
CA LYS A 172 -32.57 19.07 -25.26
C LYS A 172 -31.92 20.38 -24.82
N GLU A 173 -32.69 21.28 -24.20
CA GLU A 173 -32.19 22.57 -23.71
C GLU A 173 -31.08 22.42 -22.65
N THR A 174 -31.22 21.45 -21.73
CA THR A 174 -30.21 21.11 -20.73
C THR A 174 -28.92 20.59 -21.38
N TRP A 175 -29.02 19.69 -22.37
CA TRP A 175 -27.86 19.22 -23.14
C TRP A 175 -27.16 20.38 -23.87
N TRP A 176 -27.92 21.25 -24.54
CA TRP A 176 -27.38 22.43 -25.22
C TRP A 176 -26.84 23.50 -24.24
N ALA A 177 -27.20 23.45 -22.96
CA ALA A 177 -26.59 24.26 -21.90
C ALA A 177 -25.25 23.66 -21.46
N THR A 178 -25.17 22.35 -21.22
CA THR A 178 -23.93 21.65 -20.85
C THR A 178 -22.83 21.78 -21.91
N GLU A 179 -23.18 21.69 -23.21
CA GLU A 179 -22.22 21.88 -24.30
C GLU A 179 -21.78 23.35 -24.44
N ARG A 180 -22.63 24.30 -24.04
CA ARG A 180 -22.28 25.72 -23.96
C ARG A 180 -21.31 25.97 -22.81
N ASP A 181 -21.56 25.37 -21.65
CA ASP A 181 -20.74 25.51 -20.45
C ASP A 181 -19.35 24.88 -20.65
N LYS A 182 -19.25 23.76 -21.38
CA LYS A 182 -17.96 23.18 -21.81
C LYS A 182 -17.11 24.20 -22.59
N ARG A 183 -17.68 24.83 -23.61
CA ARG A 183 -16.96 25.84 -24.42
C ARG A 183 -16.58 27.09 -23.61
N VAL A 184 -17.40 27.45 -22.62
CA VAL A 184 -17.11 28.55 -21.69
C VAL A 184 -15.93 28.19 -20.78
N VAL A 185 -15.88 26.97 -20.25
CA VAL A 185 -14.77 26.47 -19.42
C VAL A 185 -13.48 26.37 -20.24
N GLU A 186 -13.51 25.81 -21.45
CA GLU A 186 -12.35 25.76 -22.36
C GLU A 186 -11.80 27.16 -22.65
N ALA A 187 -12.68 28.13 -22.96
CA ALA A 187 -12.29 29.51 -23.20
C ALA A 187 -11.73 30.20 -21.95
N GLN A 188 -12.21 29.86 -20.76
CA GLN A 188 -11.70 30.41 -19.49
C GLN A 188 -10.34 29.82 -19.10
N VAL A 189 -10.13 28.52 -19.29
CA VAL A 189 -8.83 27.86 -19.07
C VAL A 189 -7.77 28.46 -20.00
N GLU A 190 -8.10 28.63 -21.29
CA GLU A 190 -7.20 29.26 -22.26
C GLU A 190 -6.89 30.73 -21.88
N LYS A 191 -7.87 31.47 -21.35
CA LYS A 191 -7.68 32.84 -20.85
C LYS A 191 -6.76 32.90 -19.63
N ILE A 192 -6.88 31.97 -18.68
CA ILE A 192 -6.02 31.87 -17.49
C ILE A 192 -4.59 31.53 -17.90
N PHE A 193 -4.42 30.60 -18.84
CA PHE A 193 -3.12 30.19 -19.35
C PHE A 193 -2.38 31.36 -20.01
N ASN A 194 -3.04 32.05 -20.93
CA ASN A 194 -2.50 33.22 -21.62
C ASN A 194 -2.16 34.37 -20.65
N ALA A 195 -2.98 34.59 -19.61
CA ALA A 195 -2.71 35.58 -18.58
C ALA A 195 -1.47 35.22 -17.73
N THR A 196 -1.33 33.94 -17.38
CA THR A 196 -0.21 33.42 -16.59
C THR A 196 1.11 33.51 -17.35
N GLU A 197 1.13 33.10 -18.62
CA GLU A 197 2.31 33.26 -19.49
C GLU A 197 2.72 34.73 -19.62
N LYS A 198 1.74 35.62 -19.86
CA LYS A 198 1.99 37.08 -19.95
C LYS A 198 2.58 37.65 -18.66
N ALA A 199 2.09 37.20 -17.50
CA ALA A 199 2.60 37.64 -16.20
C ALA A 199 4.06 37.18 -15.97
N MET A 200 4.38 35.93 -16.33
CA MET A 200 5.75 35.42 -16.22
C MET A 200 6.72 36.15 -17.16
N ARG A 201 6.33 36.39 -18.42
CA ARG A 201 7.14 37.17 -19.37
C ARG A 201 7.38 38.60 -18.87
N THR A 202 6.36 39.23 -18.31
CA THR A 202 6.48 40.58 -17.72
C THR A 202 7.46 40.59 -16.54
N LYS A 203 7.42 39.56 -15.69
CA LYS A 203 8.32 39.43 -14.53
C LYS A 203 9.75 39.11 -14.95
N ALA A 204 9.95 38.25 -15.94
CA ALA A 204 11.25 37.96 -16.54
C ALA A 204 11.88 39.23 -17.15
N LYS A 205 11.10 40.04 -17.88
CA LYS A 205 11.55 41.35 -18.40
C LYS A 205 11.94 42.32 -17.28
N SER A 206 11.15 42.40 -16.21
CA SER A 206 11.48 43.22 -15.04
C SER A 206 12.80 42.79 -14.39
N PHE A 207 13.01 41.49 -14.22
CA PHE A 207 14.25 40.94 -13.67
C PHE A 207 15.46 41.16 -14.57
N ALA A 208 15.30 41.01 -15.90
CA ALA A 208 16.36 41.28 -16.88
C ALA A 208 16.75 42.77 -16.91
N THR A 209 15.77 43.66 -16.86
CA THR A 209 15.99 45.13 -16.83
C THR A 209 16.75 45.55 -15.56
N LYS A 210 16.46 44.91 -14.42
CA LYS A 210 17.11 45.21 -13.14
C LYS A 210 18.58 44.74 -13.05
N ASN A 211 19.00 43.80 -13.91
CA ASN A 211 20.32 43.16 -13.86
C ASN A 211 21.23 43.47 -15.07
N ASN A 212 20.85 44.43 -15.93
CA ASN A 212 21.68 45.02 -16.98
C ASN A 212 22.40 44.01 -17.91
N LYS A 213 21.77 42.86 -18.21
CA LYS A 213 22.25 41.86 -19.18
C LYS A 213 21.25 41.66 -20.32
N VAL A 214 21.77 41.26 -21.48
CA VAL A 214 21.07 41.09 -22.76
C VAL A 214 19.69 40.43 -22.55
N VAL A 215 18.65 41.25 -22.70
CA VAL A 215 17.28 41.01 -22.21
C VAL A 215 16.64 39.75 -22.80
N LYS A 216 17.02 39.38 -24.03
CA LYS A 216 16.34 38.33 -24.78
C LYS A 216 16.73 36.91 -24.36
N SER A 217 18.02 36.63 -24.14
CA SER A 217 18.45 35.25 -23.82
C SER A 217 18.09 34.81 -22.40
N ALA A 218 18.01 35.74 -21.45
CA ALA A 218 17.58 35.46 -20.08
C ALA A 218 16.05 35.27 -19.99
N GLU A 219 15.28 36.03 -20.79
CA GLU A 219 13.84 35.83 -20.94
C GLU A 219 13.55 34.45 -21.55
N ASP A 220 14.26 34.09 -22.64
CA ASP A 220 14.08 32.81 -23.33
C ASP A 220 14.50 31.62 -22.44
N ALA A 221 15.59 31.74 -21.67
CA ALA A 221 16.03 30.70 -20.74
C ALA A 221 15.05 30.48 -19.57
N TYR A 222 14.54 31.58 -18.97
CA TYR A 222 13.56 31.49 -17.89
C TYR A 222 12.24 30.86 -18.37
N VAL A 223 11.80 31.23 -19.57
CA VAL A 223 10.61 30.62 -20.21
C VAL A 223 10.86 29.15 -20.53
N GLN A 224 12.01 28.78 -21.12
CA GLN A 224 12.33 27.37 -21.42
C GLN A 224 12.40 26.49 -20.17
N GLU A 225 12.93 26.99 -19.06
CA GLU A 225 13.03 26.24 -17.81
C GLU A 225 11.66 25.95 -17.17
N HIS A 226 10.70 26.87 -17.30
CA HIS A 226 9.41 26.78 -16.61
C HIS A 226 8.24 26.28 -17.51
N MET A 227 8.39 26.30 -18.84
CA MET A 227 7.39 25.79 -19.79
C MET A 227 7.01 24.31 -19.60
N PRO A 228 7.93 23.38 -19.24
CA PRO A 228 7.55 22.00 -18.97
C PRO A 228 6.56 21.81 -17.81
N ILE A 229 6.60 22.69 -16.79
CA ILE A 229 5.67 22.66 -15.64
C ILE A 229 4.28 23.09 -16.11
N ILE A 230 4.23 24.18 -16.87
CA ILE A 230 3.01 24.72 -17.46
C ILE A 230 2.36 23.70 -18.41
N SER A 231 3.17 23.00 -19.22
CA SER A 231 2.69 21.95 -20.12
C SER A 231 2.09 20.76 -19.37
N ARG A 232 2.65 20.37 -18.21
CA ARG A 232 2.07 19.30 -17.37
C ARG A 232 0.73 19.70 -16.78
N VAL A 233 0.62 20.93 -16.25
CA VAL A 233 -0.66 21.44 -15.75
C VAL A 233 -1.72 21.44 -16.85
N ARG A 234 -1.37 21.90 -18.06
CA ARG A 234 -2.26 21.85 -19.22
C ARG A 234 -2.70 20.43 -19.57
N GLN A 235 -1.77 19.49 -19.63
CA GLN A 235 -2.06 18.08 -19.95
C GLN A 235 -2.97 17.42 -18.90
N THR A 236 -2.83 17.79 -17.62
CA THR A 236 -3.73 17.34 -16.55
C THR A 236 -5.15 17.88 -16.74
N PHE A 237 -5.30 19.17 -17.07
CA PHE A 237 -6.61 19.78 -17.34
C PHE A 237 -7.27 19.20 -18.60
N GLU A 238 -6.53 19.02 -19.68
CA GLU A 238 -7.03 18.40 -20.92
C GLU A 238 -7.47 16.94 -20.67
N GLY A 239 -6.70 16.16 -19.89
CA GLY A 239 -7.09 14.80 -19.51
C GLY A 239 -8.34 14.74 -18.63
N MET A 240 -8.56 15.71 -17.75
CA MET A 240 -9.80 15.81 -16.98
C MET A 240 -11.00 16.12 -17.89
N ILE A 241 -10.85 17.05 -18.85
CA ILE A 241 -11.89 17.39 -19.84
C ILE A 241 -12.26 16.17 -20.68
N ASP A 242 -11.27 15.37 -21.10
CA ASP A 242 -11.50 14.14 -21.87
C ASP A 242 -12.30 13.10 -21.05
N ILE A 243 -11.99 12.93 -19.77
CA ILE A 243 -12.74 12.04 -18.85
C ILE A 243 -14.20 12.51 -18.72
N PHE A 244 -14.44 13.81 -18.59
CA PHE A 244 -15.80 14.38 -18.56
C PHE A 244 -16.56 14.14 -19.87
N SER A 245 -15.88 14.19 -21.02
CA SER A 245 -16.51 14.03 -22.32
C SER A 245 -16.89 12.59 -22.67
N GLN A 246 -16.31 11.60 -21.97
CA GLN A 246 -16.52 10.17 -22.22
C GLN A 246 -17.46 9.50 -21.20
N SER A 247 -17.86 10.20 -20.12
CA SER A 247 -18.77 9.66 -19.12
C SER A 247 -20.23 9.88 -19.54
N THR A 248 -20.99 8.78 -19.68
CA THR A 248 -22.45 8.81 -19.93
C THR A 248 -23.27 8.65 -18.65
N ASP A 249 -22.65 8.82 -17.48
CA ASP A 249 -23.23 8.47 -16.18
C ASP A 249 -23.62 9.76 -15.41
N ASP A 250 -24.92 10.07 -15.38
CA ASP A 250 -25.48 11.32 -14.80
C ASP A 250 -25.14 11.49 -13.30
N TYR A 251 -24.87 10.39 -12.59
CA TYR A 251 -24.48 10.40 -11.18
C TYR A 251 -23.05 10.96 -10.95
N ILE A 252 -22.13 10.68 -11.88
CA ILE A 252 -20.74 11.18 -11.83
C ILE A 252 -20.71 12.68 -12.16
N LEU A 253 -21.49 13.12 -13.14
CA LEU A 253 -21.60 14.54 -13.51
C LEU A 253 -22.14 15.39 -12.36
N THR A 254 -23.17 14.92 -11.65
CA THR A 254 -23.80 15.69 -10.56
C THR A 254 -22.89 15.78 -9.32
N SER A 255 -22.19 14.70 -8.97
CA SER A 255 -21.24 14.68 -7.84
C SER A 255 -19.95 15.47 -8.12
N CYS A 256 -19.47 15.49 -9.36
CA CYS A 256 -18.32 16.29 -9.78
C CYS A 256 -18.63 17.80 -9.86
N VAL A 257 -19.82 18.19 -10.30
CA VAL A 257 -20.22 19.61 -10.33
C VAL A 257 -20.43 20.18 -8.92
N GLN A 258 -20.92 19.37 -7.97
CA GLN A 258 -21.09 19.77 -6.57
C GLN A 258 -19.78 19.83 -5.77
N SER A 259 -18.72 19.20 -6.24
CA SER A 259 -17.39 19.20 -5.59
C SER A 259 -16.41 20.22 -6.20
N TRP A 260 -16.86 21.02 -7.19
CA TRP A 260 -16.03 22.06 -7.78
C TRP A 260 -15.91 23.25 -6.80
N PRO A 261 -14.69 23.69 -6.43
CA PRO A 261 -14.53 24.96 -5.71
C PRO A 261 -15.12 26.10 -6.54
N SER A 262 -15.78 27.04 -5.87
CA SER A 262 -16.28 28.24 -6.54
C SER A 262 -15.15 28.94 -7.30
N PHE A 263 -15.47 29.66 -8.38
CA PHE A 263 -14.48 30.39 -9.18
C PHE A 263 -13.55 31.28 -8.32
N GLU A 264 -14.06 31.82 -7.21
CA GLU A 264 -13.25 32.61 -6.27
C GLU A 264 -12.33 31.77 -5.39
N GLU A 265 -12.66 30.52 -5.07
CA GLU A 265 -11.78 29.58 -4.35
C GLU A 265 -10.63 29.07 -5.25
N ALA A 266 -10.92 28.73 -6.50
CA ALA A 266 -9.88 28.34 -7.47
C ALA A 266 -8.90 29.49 -7.73
N LYS A 267 -9.41 30.71 -7.83
CA LYS A 267 -8.61 31.94 -7.93
C LYS A 267 -7.82 32.24 -6.65
N ALA A 268 -8.35 31.93 -5.47
CA ALA A 268 -7.64 32.07 -4.19
C ALA A 268 -6.49 31.08 -4.05
N GLU A 269 -6.68 29.81 -4.46
CA GLU A 269 -5.63 28.79 -4.46
C GLU A 269 -4.55 29.07 -5.50
N LEU A 270 -4.92 29.51 -6.71
CA LEU A 270 -3.94 29.94 -7.71
C LEU A 270 -3.16 31.19 -7.24
N SER A 271 -3.84 32.11 -6.56
CA SER A 271 -3.20 33.29 -5.95
C SER A 271 -2.26 32.90 -4.80
N LYS A 272 -2.60 31.88 -3.98
CA LYS A 272 -1.69 31.29 -2.98
C LYS A 272 -0.46 30.66 -3.63
N ALA A 273 -0.63 29.89 -4.71
CA ALA A 273 0.47 29.29 -5.47
C ALA A 273 1.40 30.33 -6.13
N VAL A 274 0.83 31.44 -6.63
CA VAL A 274 1.61 32.56 -7.16
C VAL A 274 2.30 33.37 -6.04
N ASN A 275 1.72 33.42 -4.85
CA ASN A 275 2.29 34.10 -3.69
C ASN A 275 3.36 33.25 -2.97
N SER A 276 3.29 31.91 -3.00
CA SER A 276 4.34 31.04 -2.48
C SER A 276 5.63 31.11 -3.33
N ILE A 277 5.53 31.52 -4.60
CA ILE A 277 6.70 31.89 -5.42
C ILE A 277 7.41 33.17 -4.89
N ARG A 278 6.72 34.04 -4.12
CA ARG A 278 7.36 35.22 -3.48
C ARG A 278 8.28 34.83 -2.31
N PHE A 279 8.17 33.60 -1.78
CA PHE A 279 8.99 33.14 -0.65
C PHE A 279 10.42 32.72 -1.04
N LEU A 280 10.78 32.77 -2.33
CA LEU A 280 12.12 32.43 -2.83
C LEU A 280 13.09 33.62 -2.88
N GLU A 281 12.64 34.84 -2.56
CA GLU A 281 13.48 36.04 -2.60
C GLU A 281 14.68 36.02 -1.61
N PRO A 282 14.62 35.39 -0.41
CA PRO A 282 15.78 35.31 0.49
C PRO A 282 16.84 34.27 0.08
N ILE A 283 16.53 33.31 -0.81
CA ILE A 283 17.46 32.23 -1.20
C ILE A 283 18.47 32.71 -2.26
N SER A 284 18.12 33.73 -3.05
CA SER A 284 19.01 34.32 -4.07
C SER A 284 20.29 34.95 -3.50
N ARG A 285 20.30 35.35 -2.22
CA ARG A 285 21.48 35.94 -1.56
C ARG A 285 22.51 34.93 -1.08
N ARG A 286 22.18 33.63 -1.05
CA ARG A 286 23.16 32.56 -0.74
C ARG A 286 23.89 32.01 -1.97
N ILE A 287 23.48 32.38 -3.18
CA ILE A 287 24.07 31.91 -4.44
C ILE A 287 25.29 32.78 -4.87
N PHE A 288 25.57 33.88 -4.17
CA PHE A 288 26.68 34.80 -4.48
C PHE A 288 27.95 34.56 -3.63
N ARG A 289 28.36 33.30 -3.45
CA ARG A 289 29.71 32.95 -2.96
C ARG A 289 30.45 32.09 -3.99
N SER A 290 31.13 32.80 -4.87
CA SER A 290 31.82 32.36 -6.06
C SER A 290 33.22 31.81 -5.76
N VAL A 291 33.39 30.48 -5.66
CA VAL A 291 34.67 29.78 -6.04
C VAL A 291 34.45 28.32 -6.50
N GLN A 292 33.24 27.93 -6.90
CA GLN A 292 32.94 26.53 -7.24
C GLN A 292 33.24 26.03 -8.68
N PRO A 293 33.56 26.84 -9.72
CA PRO A 293 33.75 26.26 -11.05
C PRO A 293 35.08 25.52 -11.24
N LEU A 294 36.09 25.70 -10.37
CA LEU A 294 37.39 25.02 -10.54
C LEU A 294 37.44 23.60 -9.93
N MET A 295 36.59 23.28 -8.94
CA MET A 295 36.53 21.92 -8.37
C MET A 295 35.68 20.96 -9.21
N ALA A 296 34.72 21.45 -10.00
CA ALA A 296 33.94 20.61 -10.91
C ALA A 296 34.82 19.98 -12.00
N VAL A 297 35.81 20.73 -12.53
CA VAL A 297 36.72 20.22 -13.57
C VAL A 297 37.70 19.18 -13.03
N PHE A 298 38.12 19.28 -11.76
CA PHE A 298 38.99 18.27 -11.14
C PHE A 298 38.23 17.04 -10.62
N MET A 299 36.95 17.14 -10.24
CA MET A 299 36.13 15.95 -9.95
C MET A 299 35.65 15.21 -11.21
N SER A 300 35.55 15.88 -12.36
CA SER A 300 35.25 15.21 -13.64
C SER A 300 36.43 14.42 -14.23
N LEU A 301 37.69 14.75 -13.90
CA LEU A 301 38.86 14.05 -14.44
C LEU A 301 39.30 12.81 -13.63
N ALA A 302 38.91 12.70 -12.36
CA ALA A 302 39.21 11.52 -11.53
C ALA A 302 38.15 10.41 -11.61
N ALA A 303 37.01 10.67 -12.26
CA ALA A 303 35.93 9.72 -12.52
C ALA A 303 35.93 9.20 -13.98
N ALA A 304 37.12 8.95 -14.55
CA ALA A 304 37.25 7.97 -15.64
C ALA A 304 37.12 6.52 -15.12
N THR A 305 36.42 6.33 -14.00
CA THR A 305 35.88 5.05 -13.56
C THR A 305 34.90 4.58 -14.62
N LEU A 306 35.23 3.48 -15.29
CA LEU A 306 34.37 2.67 -16.18
C LEU A 306 32.96 3.25 -16.31
N ALA A 307 32.70 4.05 -17.35
CA ALA A 307 31.35 4.53 -17.62
C ALA A 307 30.48 3.28 -17.81
N ALA A 308 29.73 2.90 -16.76
CA ALA A 308 28.86 1.74 -16.79
C ALA A 308 27.93 1.91 -17.99
N SER A 309 27.89 0.89 -18.85
CA SER A 309 27.18 1.04 -20.11
C SER A 309 25.68 0.94 -19.84
N ASN A 310 24.91 1.86 -20.43
CA ASN A 310 23.45 1.80 -20.47
C ASN A 310 22.98 1.06 -21.73
N ASN A 311 23.70 0.02 -22.16
CA ASN A 311 23.25 -0.80 -23.28
C ASN A 311 22.32 -1.91 -22.81
N ASP A 312 21.45 -2.37 -23.68
CA ASP A 312 20.64 -3.56 -23.39
C ASP A 312 21.55 -4.76 -23.08
N ILE A 313 21.19 -5.54 -22.06
CA ILE A 313 21.84 -6.82 -21.77
C ILE A 313 20.98 -7.94 -22.30
N ILE A 314 21.61 -8.90 -22.97
CA ILE A 314 21.00 -10.15 -23.41
C ILE A 314 21.94 -11.27 -22.99
N LEU A 315 21.50 -12.08 -22.03
CA LEU A 315 22.24 -13.24 -21.53
C LEU A 315 21.57 -14.51 -22.07
N PRO A 316 22.24 -15.25 -22.98
CA PRO A 316 21.77 -16.57 -23.39
C PRO A 316 21.85 -17.55 -22.21
N PRO A 317 21.08 -18.64 -22.20
CA PRO A 317 21.11 -19.63 -21.15
C PRO A 317 22.49 -20.31 -21.09
N PRO A 318 23.02 -20.60 -19.88
CA PRO A 318 24.27 -21.32 -19.74
C PRO A 318 24.14 -22.82 -20.10
N THR A 319 22.92 -23.35 -20.13
CA THR A 319 22.62 -24.74 -20.48
C THR A 319 21.97 -24.84 -21.85
N THR A 320 22.15 -25.99 -22.50
CA THR A 320 21.50 -26.31 -23.78
C THR A 320 20.22 -27.14 -23.63
N THR A 321 19.88 -27.56 -22.41
CA THR A 321 18.75 -28.45 -22.10
C THR A 321 17.70 -27.75 -21.23
N GLY A 322 16.43 -28.11 -21.40
CA GLY A 322 15.28 -27.49 -20.72
C GLY A 322 14.36 -26.72 -21.67
N ALA A 323 13.23 -26.23 -21.18
CA ALA A 323 12.37 -25.33 -21.95
C ALA A 323 12.96 -23.92 -21.98
N ASP A 324 12.89 -23.25 -23.13
CA ASP A 324 13.25 -21.84 -23.25
C ASP A 324 12.27 -21.00 -22.43
N LYS A 325 12.82 -20.23 -21.48
CA LYS A 325 12.09 -19.26 -20.66
C LYS A 325 12.79 -17.92 -20.74
N LEU A 326 12.05 -16.84 -20.53
CA LEU A 326 12.57 -15.48 -20.59
C LEU A 326 12.32 -14.73 -19.28
N LEU A 327 13.35 -14.13 -18.73
CA LEU A 327 13.25 -13.17 -17.62
C LEU A 327 13.61 -11.78 -18.12
N VAL A 328 12.65 -10.86 -18.06
CA VAL A 328 12.84 -9.44 -18.38
C VAL A 328 13.05 -8.67 -17.08
N LEU A 329 14.24 -8.13 -16.83
CA LEU A 329 14.50 -7.29 -15.66
C LEU A 329 14.45 -5.81 -16.01
N ILE A 330 13.50 -5.07 -15.43
CA ILE A 330 13.45 -3.61 -15.52
C ILE A 330 14.40 -3.01 -14.46
N PRO A 331 15.43 -2.25 -14.86
CA PRO A 331 16.41 -1.71 -13.92
C PRO A 331 15.82 -0.62 -13.03
N GLY A 332 16.48 -0.37 -11.90
CA GLY A 332 16.13 0.72 -10.99
C GLY A 332 16.45 2.11 -11.55
N ALA A 333 15.94 3.14 -10.89
CA ALA A 333 16.15 4.53 -11.30
C ALA A 333 17.64 4.88 -11.36
N ASN A 334 18.11 5.36 -12.52
CA ASN A 334 19.50 5.79 -12.74
C ASN A 334 20.55 4.70 -12.45
N VAL A 335 20.16 3.42 -12.47
CA VAL A 335 21.09 2.29 -12.35
C VAL A 335 21.43 1.79 -13.73
N ALA A 336 22.73 1.80 -14.08
CA ALA A 336 23.18 1.24 -15.34
C ALA A 336 22.89 -0.25 -15.43
N THR A 337 22.53 -0.73 -16.61
CA THR A 337 22.15 -2.14 -16.84
C THR A 337 23.27 -3.10 -16.45
N ASP A 338 24.54 -2.71 -16.65
CA ASP A 338 25.71 -3.56 -16.34
C ASP A 338 25.81 -3.98 -14.86
N PHE A 339 25.27 -3.21 -13.92
CA PHE A 339 25.22 -3.60 -12.50
C PHE A 339 24.31 -4.81 -12.24
N TYR A 340 23.44 -5.17 -13.18
CA TYR A 340 22.58 -6.34 -13.08
C TYR A 340 23.17 -7.60 -13.69
N ARG A 341 24.31 -7.52 -14.40
CA ARG A 341 24.88 -8.67 -15.10
C ARG A 341 25.19 -9.83 -14.14
N ALA A 342 25.93 -9.54 -13.06
CA ALA A 342 26.33 -10.55 -12.09
C ALA A 342 25.14 -11.24 -11.39
N PRO A 343 24.16 -10.52 -10.78
CA PRO A 343 23.02 -11.18 -10.17
C PRO A 343 22.15 -11.95 -11.17
N MET A 344 21.99 -11.46 -12.41
CA MET A 344 21.23 -12.18 -13.44
C MET A 344 21.91 -13.47 -13.90
N GLN A 345 23.23 -13.48 -14.04
CA GLN A 345 23.98 -14.70 -14.35
C GLN A 345 23.86 -15.74 -13.23
N GLN A 346 23.85 -15.30 -11.96
CA GLN A 346 23.64 -16.19 -10.82
C GLN A 346 22.22 -16.78 -10.84
N ILE A 347 21.18 -15.99 -11.16
CA ILE A 347 19.82 -16.50 -11.32
C ILE A 347 19.77 -17.58 -12.42
N GLN A 348 20.39 -17.35 -13.59
CA GLN A 348 20.48 -18.37 -14.65
C GLN A 348 21.14 -19.66 -14.17
N ALA A 349 22.21 -19.55 -13.38
CA ALA A 349 22.92 -20.72 -12.85
C ALA A 349 22.07 -21.50 -11.83
N LYS A 350 21.23 -20.82 -11.03
CA LYS A 350 20.37 -21.44 -10.01
C LYS A 350 19.06 -21.98 -10.56
N ALA A 351 18.56 -21.44 -11.66
CA ALA A 351 17.36 -21.92 -12.36
C ALA A 351 17.64 -23.19 -13.19
N ALA A 352 18.38 -24.15 -12.61
CA ALA A 352 18.75 -25.39 -13.27
C ALA A 352 17.50 -26.17 -13.71
N GLY A 353 17.52 -26.65 -14.96
CA GLY A 353 16.36 -27.27 -15.62
C GLY A 353 15.59 -26.34 -16.57
N LEU A 354 15.88 -25.04 -16.54
CA LEU A 354 15.37 -24.07 -17.49
C LEU A 354 16.48 -23.65 -18.46
N ARG A 355 16.13 -23.45 -19.74
CA ARG A 355 16.94 -22.63 -20.64
C ARG A 355 16.53 -21.17 -20.43
N LEU A 356 16.95 -20.61 -19.30
CA LEU A 356 16.57 -19.25 -18.91
C LEU A 356 17.38 -18.21 -19.67
N TRP A 357 16.73 -17.51 -20.59
CA TRP A 357 17.23 -16.27 -21.18
C TRP A 357 16.95 -15.11 -20.23
N VAL A 358 17.90 -14.17 -20.14
CA VAL A 358 17.68 -12.94 -19.38
C VAL A 358 17.92 -11.74 -20.28
N VAL A 359 17.00 -10.77 -20.20
CA VAL A 359 17.15 -9.48 -20.85
C VAL A 359 17.01 -8.35 -19.84
N VAL A 360 17.87 -7.34 -19.96
CA VAL A 360 17.80 -6.11 -19.14
C VAL A 360 17.75 -4.93 -20.11
N PRO A 361 16.57 -4.38 -20.41
CA PRO A 361 16.46 -3.21 -21.28
C PRO A 361 17.13 -1.98 -20.66
N SER A 362 17.78 -1.19 -21.50
CA SER A 362 18.14 0.18 -21.16
C SER A 362 16.87 1.01 -21.06
N MET A 363 16.53 1.42 -19.84
CA MET A 363 15.31 2.17 -19.54
C MET A 363 15.68 3.56 -19.03
N PRO A 364 15.58 4.61 -19.87
CA PRO A 364 15.63 5.98 -19.40
C PRO A 364 14.54 6.21 -18.34
N SER A 365 14.86 7.00 -17.31
CA SER A 365 13.93 7.25 -16.19
C SER A 365 12.57 7.78 -16.65
N GLU A 366 12.54 8.57 -17.73
CA GLU A 366 11.34 9.15 -18.34
C GLU A 366 10.41 8.11 -18.98
N LYS A 367 10.88 6.88 -19.17
CA LYS A 367 10.12 5.77 -19.76
C LYS A 367 9.62 4.78 -18.71
N CYS A 368 9.98 4.97 -17.44
CA CYS A 368 9.44 4.23 -16.31
C CYS A 368 8.07 4.82 -15.96
N ILE A 369 7.00 4.24 -16.52
CA ILE A 369 5.64 4.72 -16.28
C ILE A 369 5.14 4.14 -14.95
N ILE A 370 5.09 4.99 -13.92
CA ILE A 370 4.69 4.62 -12.56
C ILE A 370 3.16 4.52 -12.35
N ALA A 371 2.37 4.77 -13.39
CA ALA A 371 0.92 4.52 -13.38
C ALA A 371 0.45 4.10 -14.79
N CYS A 372 -0.03 2.87 -14.92
CA CYS A 372 -0.57 2.33 -16.17
C CYS A 372 -1.92 1.63 -15.94
N PRO A 373 -3.04 2.36 -15.83
CA PRO A 373 -4.33 1.72 -15.64
C PRO A 373 -4.83 0.96 -16.89
N SER A 374 -4.14 1.06 -18.03
CA SER A 374 -4.54 0.40 -19.27
C SER A 374 -3.33 0.01 -20.14
N PRO A 375 -3.49 -0.98 -21.06
CA PRO A 375 -2.45 -1.36 -22.01
C PRO A 375 -1.95 -0.17 -22.86
N SER A 376 -2.84 0.73 -23.28
CA SER A 376 -2.48 1.86 -24.14
C SER A 376 -1.53 2.84 -23.45
N LEU A 377 -1.73 3.09 -22.15
CA LEU A 377 -0.85 3.95 -21.34
C LEU A 377 0.49 3.27 -21.06
N CYS A 378 0.50 1.94 -20.98
CA CYS A 378 1.73 1.17 -20.75
C CYS A 378 2.48 0.78 -22.05
N ALA A 379 1.90 1.06 -23.21
CA ALA A 379 2.45 0.72 -24.52
C ALA A 379 3.89 1.23 -24.77
N PRO A 380 4.30 2.44 -24.33
CA PRO A 380 5.68 2.90 -24.53
C PRO A 380 6.71 2.02 -23.81
N MET A 381 6.43 1.65 -22.55
CA MET A 381 7.30 0.76 -21.78
C MET A 381 7.29 -0.66 -22.35
N HIS A 382 6.11 -1.18 -22.70
CA HIS A 382 6.00 -2.48 -23.34
C HIS A 382 6.78 -2.55 -24.66
N SER A 383 6.74 -1.49 -25.46
CA SER A 383 7.48 -1.42 -26.74
C SER A 383 8.99 -1.51 -26.56
N ILE A 384 9.54 -0.91 -25.49
CA ILE A 384 10.97 -1.02 -25.16
C ILE A 384 11.31 -2.45 -24.76
N VAL A 385 10.48 -3.07 -23.90
CA VAL A 385 10.65 -4.49 -23.54
C VAL A 385 10.64 -5.36 -24.79
N GLN A 386 9.65 -5.21 -25.67
CA GLN A 386 9.54 -6.00 -26.90
C GLN A 386 10.70 -5.76 -27.88
N LEU A 387 11.30 -4.57 -27.90
CA LEU A 387 12.50 -4.30 -28.70
C LEU A 387 13.69 -5.17 -28.23
N VAL A 388 13.91 -5.29 -26.92
CA VAL A 388 15.03 -6.07 -26.38
C VAL A 388 14.75 -7.57 -26.44
N VAL A 389 13.50 -7.98 -26.24
CA VAL A 389 13.04 -9.36 -26.44
C VAL A 389 13.31 -9.82 -27.88
N ARG A 390 13.04 -8.98 -28.89
CA ARG A 390 13.37 -9.30 -30.30
C ARG A 390 14.86 -9.56 -30.51
N LYS A 391 15.74 -8.82 -29.84
CA LYS A 391 17.19 -9.07 -29.89
C LYS A 391 17.58 -10.43 -29.27
N ALA A 392 16.82 -10.93 -28.29
CA ALA A 392 17.01 -12.28 -27.76
C ALA A 392 16.53 -13.36 -28.76
N VAL A 393 15.39 -13.12 -29.42
CA VAL A 393 14.88 -13.99 -30.51
C VAL A 393 15.89 -14.09 -31.66
N GLU A 394 16.46 -12.97 -32.09
CA GLU A 394 17.52 -12.92 -33.11
C GLU A 394 18.78 -13.70 -32.71
N LYS A 395 19.02 -13.88 -31.41
CA LYS A 395 20.13 -14.67 -30.86
C LYS A 395 19.77 -16.14 -30.61
N GLY A 396 18.53 -16.55 -30.85
CA GLY A 396 18.09 -17.94 -30.77
C GLY A 396 17.16 -18.28 -29.61
N TYR A 397 16.52 -17.30 -28.95
CA TYR A 397 15.38 -17.58 -28.06
C TYR A 397 14.19 -18.09 -28.88
N THR A 398 13.63 -19.25 -28.49
CA THR A 398 12.53 -19.91 -29.21
C THR A 398 11.21 -20.01 -28.44
N GLY A 399 11.17 -19.56 -27.18
CA GLY A 399 9.96 -19.55 -26.36
C GLY A 399 9.00 -18.40 -26.70
N SER A 400 7.82 -18.38 -26.07
CA SER A 400 6.86 -17.27 -26.19
C SER A 400 7.40 -15.97 -25.59
N THR A 401 7.14 -14.83 -26.21
CA THR A 401 7.49 -13.48 -25.68
C THR A 401 6.48 -12.96 -24.65
N THR A 402 5.50 -13.79 -24.31
CA THR A 402 4.41 -13.54 -23.36
C THR A 402 4.27 -14.77 -22.44
N ALA A 403 3.22 -14.83 -21.62
CA ALA A 403 2.87 -16.06 -20.92
C ALA A 403 2.67 -17.23 -21.92
N PRO A 404 3.06 -18.47 -21.57
CA PRO A 404 3.55 -18.93 -20.28
C PRO A 404 5.08 -18.88 -20.11
N ASP A 405 5.84 -18.29 -21.03
CA ASP A 405 7.30 -18.41 -21.06
C ASP A 405 8.04 -17.17 -20.55
N THR A 406 7.38 -16.02 -20.50
CA THR A 406 7.99 -14.75 -20.11
C THR A 406 7.61 -14.32 -18.70
N PHE A 407 8.63 -14.10 -17.87
CA PHE A 407 8.58 -13.54 -16.54
C PHE A 407 9.09 -12.11 -16.56
N VAL A 408 8.53 -11.26 -15.70
CA VAL A 408 9.02 -9.88 -15.52
C VAL A 408 9.59 -9.74 -14.12
N ALA A 409 10.71 -9.06 -14.00
CA ALA A 409 11.27 -8.62 -12.74
C ALA A 409 11.51 -7.12 -12.78
N GLY A 410 11.59 -6.48 -11.62
CA GLY A 410 12.03 -5.11 -11.53
C GLY A 410 12.70 -4.81 -10.19
N HIS A 411 13.72 -3.95 -10.23
CA HIS A 411 14.43 -3.49 -9.03
C HIS A 411 14.03 -2.05 -8.67
N SER A 412 13.76 -1.76 -7.39
CA SER A 412 13.51 -0.40 -6.91
C SER A 412 12.37 0.27 -7.72
N MET A 413 12.57 1.48 -8.26
CA MET A 413 11.61 2.11 -9.19
C MET A 413 11.25 1.24 -10.40
N GLY A 414 12.19 0.43 -10.91
CA GLY A 414 11.93 -0.56 -11.94
C GLY A 414 10.96 -1.65 -11.51
N GLY A 415 10.89 -1.97 -10.20
CA GLY A 415 9.89 -2.86 -9.62
C GLY A 415 8.47 -2.27 -9.69
N ALA A 416 8.31 -0.98 -9.40
CA ALA A 416 7.04 -0.30 -9.58
C ALA A 416 6.60 -0.28 -11.06
N CYS A 417 7.52 0.04 -11.97
CA CYS A 417 7.25 0.02 -13.40
C CYS A 417 6.94 -1.38 -13.93
N ALA A 418 7.65 -2.41 -13.46
CA ALA A 418 7.36 -3.81 -13.77
C ALA A 418 5.97 -4.22 -13.27
N SER A 419 5.59 -3.82 -12.06
CA SER A 419 4.25 -4.05 -11.50
C SER A 419 3.17 -3.48 -12.42
N ASN A 420 3.28 -2.20 -12.78
CA ASN A 420 2.31 -1.53 -13.66
C ASN A 420 2.26 -2.13 -15.06
N LEU A 421 3.41 -2.55 -15.60
CA LEU A 421 3.49 -3.23 -16.89
C LEU A 421 2.72 -4.55 -16.85
N VAL A 422 2.94 -5.36 -15.80
CA VAL A 422 2.31 -6.66 -15.66
C VAL A 422 0.81 -6.51 -15.44
N GLU A 423 0.40 -5.59 -14.56
CA GLU A 423 -1.01 -5.31 -14.27
C GLU A 423 -1.75 -4.79 -15.50
N GLY A 424 -1.20 -3.78 -16.18
CA GLY A 424 -1.81 -3.17 -17.37
C GLY A 424 -1.99 -4.15 -18.54
N TYR A 425 -1.27 -5.27 -18.57
CA TYR A 425 -1.37 -6.31 -19.59
C TYR A 425 -2.00 -7.62 -19.10
N ALA A 426 -2.40 -7.73 -17.83
CA ALA A 426 -2.85 -8.98 -17.20
C ALA A 426 -4.04 -9.64 -17.92
N GLN A 427 -4.92 -8.85 -18.53
CA GLN A 427 -6.12 -9.30 -19.25
C GLN A 427 -5.97 -9.32 -20.78
N THR A 428 -4.75 -9.23 -21.29
CA THR A 428 -4.47 -9.23 -22.73
C THR A 428 -3.81 -10.52 -23.17
N SER A 429 -3.73 -10.76 -24.48
CA SER A 429 -2.90 -11.83 -25.05
C SER A 429 -1.39 -11.62 -24.85
N SER A 430 -0.99 -10.44 -24.38
CA SER A 430 0.39 -10.07 -24.06
C SER A 430 0.67 -10.07 -22.55
N ASN A 431 -0.09 -10.86 -21.79
CA ASN A 431 0.13 -11.06 -20.36
C ASN A 431 1.47 -11.78 -20.09
N TYR A 432 1.91 -11.75 -18.82
CA TYR A 432 3.16 -12.36 -18.35
C TYR A 432 2.87 -13.46 -17.33
N SER A 433 3.80 -14.42 -17.21
CA SER A 433 3.61 -15.61 -16.35
C SER A 433 3.66 -15.29 -14.86
N ALA A 434 4.64 -14.48 -14.44
CA ALA A 434 4.79 -14.04 -13.07
C ALA A 434 5.60 -12.74 -12.99
N LEU A 435 5.54 -12.08 -11.83
CA LEU A 435 6.29 -10.87 -11.48
C LEU A 435 7.26 -11.15 -10.33
N VAL A 436 8.45 -10.56 -10.38
CA VAL A 436 9.38 -10.48 -9.25
C VAL A 436 9.70 -9.01 -8.98
N VAL A 437 9.36 -8.50 -7.79
CA VAL A 437 9.76 -7.15 -7.38
C VAL A 437 10.88 -7.24 -6.34
N MET A 438 12.02 -6.62 -6.63
CA MET A 438 13.23 -6.64 -5.81
C MET A 438 13.50 -5.27 -5.22
N GLY A 439 13.58 -5.15 -3.89
CA GLY A 439 13.66 -3.84 -3.23
C GLY A 439 12.47 -2.94 -3.64
N ALA A 440 11.30 -3.54 -3.86
CA ALA A 440 10.08 -2.89 -4.32
C ALA A 440 8.85 -3.68 -3.86
N PHE A 441 7.66 -3.15 -4.09
CA PHE A 441 6.38 -3.79 -3.85
C PHE A 441 5.39 -3.44 -4.98
N VAL A 442 4.33 -4.24 -5.14
CA VAL A 442 3.25 -3.97 -6.10
C VAL A 442 2.38 -2.78 -5.67
N GLY A 443 1.61 -2.19 -6.59
CA GLY A 443 0.75 -1.04 -6.31
C GLY A 443 -0.04 -1.15 -5.00
N GLY A 444 0.03 -0.12 -4.14
CA GLY A 444 -0.63 -0.11 -2.83
C GLY A 444 -0.12 -1.15 -1.82
N SER A 445 0.94 -1.91 -2.13
CA SER A 445 1.34 -3.11 -1.40
C SER A 445 0.26 -4.21 -1.37
N ASP A 446 -0.74 -4.15 -2.26
CA ASP A 446 -1.83 -5.11 -2.31
C ASP A 446 -1.44 -6.36 -3.11
N VAL A 447 -0.70 -7.24 -2.45
CA VAL A 447 -0.27 -8.53 -3.00
C VAL A 447 -1.49 -9.42 -3.29
N ALA A 448 -2.50 -9.42 -2.42
CA ALA A 448 -3.72 -10.22 -2.53
C ALA A 448 -4.51 -9.90 -3.79
N GLY A 449 -4.75 -8.61 -4.05
CA GLY A 449 -5.48 -8.14 -5.23
C GLY A 449 -4.68 -8.24 -6.53
N PHE A 450 -3.35 -8.37 -6.47
CA PHE A 450 -2.52 -8.40 -7.67
C PHE A 450 -2.89 -9.62 -8.57
N PRO A 451 -3.23 -9.43 -9.86
CA PRO A 451 -3.83 -10.49 -10.68
C PRO A 451 -2.84 -11.59 -11.09
N THR A 452 -1.55 -11.28 -11.12
CA THR A 452 -0.48 -12.18 -11.57
C THR A 452 0.26 -12.77 -10.37
N PRO A 453 0.80 -14.01 -10.44
CA PRO A 453 1.70 -14.51 -9.40
C PRO A 453 2.86 -13.54 -9.18
N VAL A 454 3.17 -13.23 -7.92
CA VAL A 454 4.19 -12.23 -7.58
C VAL A 454 5.05 -12.67 -6.40
N LEU A 455 6.37 -12.64 -6.60
CA LEU A 455 7.36 -12.67 -5.53
C LEU A 455 7.74 -11.24 -5.16
N THR A 456 7.50 -10.86 -3.91
CA THR A 456 8.06 -9.65 -3.30
C THR A 456 9.33 -10.02 -2.55
N LEU A 457 10.48 -9.55 -3.05
CA LEU A 457 11.80 -9.84 -2.49
C LEU A 457 12.44 -8.55 -1.94
N GLY A 458 12.42 -8.40 -0.63
CA GLY A 458 13.04 -7.30 0.10
C GLY A 458 14.42 -7.62 0.64
N ALA A 459 15.08 -6.59 1.16
CA ALA A 459 16.34 -6.69 1.88
C ALA A 459 16.16 -6.14 3.31
N GLU A 460 16.76 -6.80 4.31
CA GLU A 460 16.61 -6.42 5.73
C GLU A 460 17.07 -4.98 5.99
N LEU A 461 18.13 -4.55 5.32
CA LEU A 461 18.74 -3.23 5.47
C LEU A 461 18.33 -2.28 4.34
N ASP A 462 17.23 -2.55 3.63
CA ASP A 462 16.72 -1.63 2.61
C ASP A 462 16.36 -0.28 3.27
N GLY A 463 17.18 0.73 3.03
CA GLY A 463 16.97 2.09 3.55
C GLY A 463 15.99 2.92 2.71
N GLY A 464 15.58 2.40 1.56
CA GLY A 464 14.71 3.02 0.57
C GLY A 464 13.24 2.70 0.81
N SER A 465 12.49 2.57 -0.29
CA SER A 465 11.03 2.51 -0.22
C SER A 465 10.48 1.17 0.20
N ALA A 466 11.19 0.08 -0.10
CA ALA A 466 10.82 -1.29 0.26
C ALA A 466 11.53 -1.78 1.53
N ARG A 467 11.79 -0.86 2.46
CA ARG A 467 12.24 -1.20 3.82
C ARG A 467 11.32 -2.22 4.49
N PRO A 468 11.80 -2.99 5.48
CA PRO A 468 11.00 -4.00 6.17
C PRO A 468 9.64 -3.48 6.68
N GLY A 469 9.61 -2.25 7.20
CA GLY A 469 8.38 -1.61 7.63
C GLY A 469 7.32 -1.49 6.53
N ALA A 470 7.70 -1.08 5.32
CA ALA A 470 6.81 -1.03 4.16
C ALA A 470 6.34 -2.43 3.74
N LEU A 471 7.26 -3.39 3.68
CA LEU A 471 6.97 -4.77 3.27
C LEU A 471 6.10 -5.56 4.26
N SER A 472 5.95 -5.10 5.50
CA SER A 472 4.96 -5.65 6.42
C SER A 472 3.53 -5.59 5.88
N ARG A 473 3.19 -4.56 5.08
CA ARG A 473 1.90 -4.47 4.39
C ARG A 473 1.75 -5.53 3.31
N SER A 474 2.80 -5.73 2.51
CA SER A 474 2.84 -6.80 1.51
C SER A 474 2.68 -8.18 2.15
N LEU A 475 3.35 -8.43 3.28
CA LEU A 475 3.23 -9.67 4.03
C LEU A 475 1.80 -9.87 4.56
N TYR A 476 1.20 -8.85 5.17
CA TYR A 476 -0.18 -8.90 5.65
C TYR A 476 -1.17 -9.18 4.51
N SER A 477 -1.05 -8.47 3.38
CA SER A 477 -1.86 -8.71 2.19
C SER A 477 -1.66 -10.13 1.64
N SER A 478 -0.42 -10.64 1.60
CA SER A 478 -0.14 -12.03 1.24
C SER A 478 -0.80 -13.04 2.18
N ASP A 479 -0.77 -12.83 3.49
CA ASP A 479 -1.41 -13.69 4.49
C ASP A 479 -2.94 -13.70 4.33
N LEU A 480 -3.55 -12.54 4.03
CA LEU A 480 -4.98 -12.45 3.70
C LEU A 480 -5.34 -13.27 2.46
N ALA A 481 -4.52 -13.21 1.40
CA ALA A 481 -4.74 -14.02 0.20
C ALA A 481 -4.69 -15.53 0.50
N ALA A 482 -3.86 -15.92 1.47
CA ALA A 482 -3.67 -17.31 1.85
C ALA A 482 -4.75 -17.84 2.81
N ALA A 483 -5.42 -16.96 3.57
CA ALA A 483 -6.36 -17.33 4.63
C ALA A 483 -7.46 -18.31 4.18
N SER A 484 -8.02 -18.12 2.98
CA SER A 484 -9.04 -19.01 2.40
C SER A 484 -8.47 -20.18 1.58
N ARG A 485 -7.14 -20.29 1.49
CA ARG A 485 -6.41 -21.20 0.60
C ARG A 485 -5.30 -21.97 1.32
N GLY A 486 -5.62 -22.49 2.50
CA GLY A 486 -4.72 -23.29 3.34
C GLY A 486 -3.91 -22.51 4.37
N GLY A 487 -4.13 -21.20 4.49
CA GLY A 487 -3.52 -20.34 5.50
C GLY A 487 -2.07 -19.92 5.19
N PRO A 488 -1.47 -19.11 6.09
CA PRO A 488 -0.08 -18.69 5.98
C PRO A 488 0.88 -19.88 5.84
N GLY A 489 1.75 -19.84 4.82
CA GLY A 489 2.70 -20.89 4.48
C GLY A 489 2.16 -21.96 3.53
N SER A 490 0.91 -21.85 3.07
CA SER A 490 0.33 -22.82 2.13
C SER A 490 1.06 -22.82 0.77
N LYS A 491 0.98 -23.95 0.05
CA LYS A 491 1.52 -24.03 -1.33
C LYS A 491 0.94 -22.95 -2.25
N PHE A 492 -0.32 -22.53 -2.03
CA PHE A 492 -0.90 -21.40 -2.74
C PHE A 492 -0.11 -20.12 -2.46
N GLN A 493 0.10 -19.76 -1.18
CA GLN A 493 0.82 -18.53 -0.84
C GLN A 493 2.24 -18.55 -1.41
N LEU A 494 2.95 -19.67 -1.24
CA LEU A 494 4.33 -19.82 -1.69
C LEU A 494 4.46 -19.75 -3.22
N ALA A 495 3.48 -20.26 -3.96
CA ALA A 495 3.48 -20.19 -5.42
C ALA A 495 2.95 -18.86 -5.95
N GLN A 496 2.02 -18.19 -5.28
CA GLN A 496 1.26 -17.09 -5.89
C GLN A 496 1.62 -15.73 -5.31
N LYS A 497 1.97 -15.68 -4.04
CA LYS A 497 2.05 -14.46 -3.23
C LYS A 497 3.24 -14.43 -2.25
N PRO A 498 4.41 -15.06 -2.51
CA PRO A 498 5.47 -15.07 -1.51
C PRO A 498 6.01 -13.66 -1.25
N VAL A 499 6.22 -13.34 0.04
CA VAL A 499 6.87 -12.11 0.50
C VAL A 499 8.06 -12.51 1.35
N VAL A 500 9.26 -12.23 0.86
CA VAL A 500 10.52 -12.65 1.48
C VAL A 500 11.41 -11.44 1.70
N ILE A 501 11.97 -11.30 2.90
CA ILE A 501 13.01 -10.33 3.23
C ILE A 501 14.31 -11.09 3.48
N LEU A 502 15.35 -10.79 2.71
CA LEU A 502 16.66 -11.41 2.85
C LEU A 502 17.49 -10.69 3.92
N LEU A 503 17.95 -11.47 4.90
CA LEU A 503 18.71 -10.97 6.04
C LEU A 503 20.11 -10.49 5.63
N GLY A 504 20.55 -9.38 6.22
CA GLY A 504 21.86 -8.78 6.02
C GLY A 504 22.11 -8.11 4.66
N LEU A 505 21.16 -8.17 3.72
CA LEU A 505 21.21 -7.43 2.46
C LEU A 505 20.75 -5.99 2.68
N ASP A 506 21.31 -5.06 1.91
CA ASP A 506 20.80 -3.70 1.72
C ASP A 506 20.08 -3.57 0.36
N HIS A 507 19.50 -2.41 0.06
CA HIS A 507 18.83 -2.19 -1.23
C HIS A 507 19.80 -2.28 -2.42
N SER A 508 21.04 -1.82 -2.23
CA SER A 508 22.11 -1.83 -3.22
C SER A 508 22.57 -3.25 -3.58
N SER A 509 22.30 -4.24 -2.72
CA SER A 509 22.64 -5.66 -2.95
C SER A 509 21.97 -6.25 -4.20
N PHE A 510 20.88 -5.66 -4.69
CA PHE A 510 20.23 -6.06 -5.95
C PHE A 510 20.91 -5.48 -7.21
N CYS A 511 21.81 -4.51 -7.06
CA CYS A 511 22.56 -3.86 -8.14
C CYS A 511 24.02 -3.61 -7.70
N PRO A 512 24.76 -4.69 -7.41
CA PRO A 512 26.06 -4.56 -6.77
C PRO A 512 27.03 -3.70 -7.56
N GLY A 513 27.81 -2.89 -6.85
CA GLY A 513 28.67 -1.86 -7.45
C GLY A 513 28.00 -0.49 -7.60
N PHE A 514 26.67 -0.41 -7.43
CA PHE A 514 25.93 0.84 -7.40
C PHE A 514 25.36 1.10 -6.01
N ARG A 515 25.74 2.22 -5.38
CA ARG A 515 25.20 2.63 -4.08
C ARG A 515 23.94 3.45 -4.28
N VAL A 516 22.79 2.88 -3.94
CA VAL A 516 21.51 3.59 -4.06
C VAL A 516 21.42 4.70 -3.01
N PRO A 517 21.06 5.95 -3.40
CA PRO A 517 20.90 7.04 -2.44
C PRO A 517 19.86 6.74 -1.37
N GLY A 518 20.19 7.01 -0.11
CA GLY A 518 19.28 6.81 1.03
C GLY A 518 19.25 5.38 1.57
N ASP A 519 20.05 4.47 1.04
CA ASP A 519 20.18 3.10 1.52
C ASP A 519 21.01 3.00 2.82
N VAL A 520 20.86 1.90 3.56
CA VAL A 520 21.75 1.57 4.67
C VAL A 520 23.04 1.02 4.07
N TRP A 521 24.19 1.50 4.53
CA TRP A 521 25.49 1.06 3.99
C TRP A 521 26.56 0.91 5.09
N PRO A 522 27.42 -0.11 5.02
CA PRO A 522 27.34 -1.28 4.12
C PRO A 522 26.28 -2.30 4.57
N ALA A 523 25.83 -3.13 3.64
CA ALA A 523 25.24 -4.45 3.92
C ALA A 523 26.08 -5.26 4.91
N ASP A 524 25.43 -6.18 5.62
CA ASP A 524 26.13 -7.11 6.51
C ASP A 524 26.72 -8.31 5.74
N LEU A 525 26.19 -8.61 4.56
CA LEU A 525 26.66 -9.70 3.71
C LEU A 525 27.52 -9.20 2.54
N PRO A 526 28.57 -9.94 2.17
CA PRO A 526 29.36 -9.62 0.99
C PRO A 526 28.53 -9.88 -0.27
N GLU A 527 28.88 -9.13 -1.33
CA GLU A 527 28.18 -9.14 -2.62
C GLU A 527 27.94 -10.54 -3.20
N ASP A 528 28.95 -11.42 -3.14
CA ASP A 528 28.85 -12.76 -3.72
C ASP A 528 27.83 -13.64 -2.98
N VAL A 529 27.72 -13.49 -1.66
CA VAL A 529 26.70 -14.16 -0.83
C VAL A 529 25.33 -13.57 -1.13
N SER A 530 25.21 -12.23 -1.18
CA SER A 530 23.95 -11.54 -1.51
C SER A 530 23.41 -11.98 -2.87
N ASN A 531 24.25 -11.99 -3.91
CA ASN A 531 23.89 -12.43 -5.25
C ASN A 531 23.41 -13.90 -5.29
N ARG A 532 24.05 -14.79 -4.51
CA ARG A 532 23.60 -16.19 -4.40
C ARG A 532 22.23 -16.30 -3.73
N LEU A 533 22.00 -15.57 -2.64
CA LEU A 533 20.71 -15.57 -1.95
C LEU A 533 19.60 -15.03 -2.84
N ILE A 534 19.82 -13.89 -3.52
CA ILE A 534 18.87 -13.36 -4.50
C ILE A 534 18.58 -14.40 -5.58
N ALA A 535 19.63 -15.01 -6.14
CA ALA A 535 19.49 -16.02 -7.18
C ALA A 535 18.71 -17.25 -6.75
N ASP A 536 18.97 -17.78 -5.54
CA ASP A 536 18.27 -18.96 -5.01
C ASP A 536 16.77 -18.72 -4.90
N HIS A 537 16.35 -17.54 -4.43
CA HIS A 537 14.93 -17.22 -4.22
C HIS A 537 14.19 -16.92 -5.53
N VAL A 538 14.81 -16.15 -6.42
CA VAL A 538 14.22 -15.89 -7.74
C VAL A 538 14.13 -17.19 -8.54
N ALA A 539 15.19 -18.01 -8.56
CA ALA A 539 15.15 -19.30 -9.23
C ALA A 539 14.08 -20.24 -8.66
N ALA A 540 13.97 -20.34 -7.33
CA ALA A 540 12.92 -21.15 -6.69
C ALA A 540 11.52 -20.73 -7.16
N PHE A 541 11.25 -19.43 -7.21
CA PHE A 541 9.97 -18.90 -7.69
C PHE A 541 9.72 -19.21 -9.18
N LEU A 542 10.74 -19.06 -10.04
CA LEU A 542 10.61 -19.43 -11.45
C LEU A 542 10.34 -20.93 -11.65
N LEU A 543 11.01 -21.77 -10.85
CA LEU A 543 10.89 -23.22 -10.92
C LEU A 543 9.50 -23.70 -10.52
N VAL A 544 8.90 -23.19 -9.43
CA VAL A 544 7.54 -23.58 -9.00
C VAL A 544 6.47 -23.26 -10.04
N HIS A 545 6.72 -22.28 -10.92
CA HIS A 545 5.82 -21.92 -12.02
C HIS A 545 6.07 -22.67 -13.32
N THR A 546 7.24 -23.28 -13.47
CA THR A 546 7.66 -23.86 -14.75
C THR A 546 7.72 -25.37 -14.75
N LEU A 547 8.17 -25.96 -13.63
CA LEU A 547 8.42 -27.39 -13.53
C LEU A 547 7.48 -28.01 -12.50
N PRO A 548 7.00 -29.25 -12.72
CA PRO A 548 6.25 -29.97 -11.70
C PRO A 548 7.18 -30.38 -10.54
N ASN A 549 6.57 -30.68 -9.38
CA ASN A 549 7.21 -31.35 -8.23
C ASN A 549 8.46 -30.64 -7.65
N GLN A 550 8.46 -29.31 -7.62
CA GLN A 550 9.58 -28.51 -7.11
C GLN A 550 9.56 -28.37 -5.58
N GLU A 551 9.52 -29.48 -4.83
CA GLU A 551 9.40 -29.46 -3.37
C GLU A 551 10.54 -28.71 -2.67
N ARG A 552 11.76 -28.78 -3.21
CA ARG A 552 12.90 -28.02 -2.66
C ARG A 552 12.72 -26.51 -2.81
N ALA A 553 12.14 -26.06 -3.93
CA ALA A 553 11.86 -24.65 -4.16
C ALA A 553 10.74 -24.15 -3.22
N PHE A 554 9.68 -24.95 -3.04
CA PHE A 554 8.64 -24.67 -2.04
C PHE A 554 9.22 -24.60 -0.63
N GLN A 555 10.09 -25.54 -0.25
CA GLN A 555 10.72 -25.55 1.06
C GLN A 555 11.55 -24.27 1.30
N LEU A 556 12.39 -23.86 0.34
CA LEU A 556 13.19 -22.64 0.46
C LEU A 556 12.29 -21.41 0.66
N LEU A 557 11.22 -21.27 -0.13
CA LEU A 557 10.29 -20.16 0.00
C LEU A 557 9.57 -20.19 1.36
N ALA A 558 9.18 -21.37 1.84
CA ALA A 558 8.53 -21.54 3.14
C ALA A 558 9.43 -21.13 4.30
N GLU A 559 10.68 -21.61 4.33
CA GLU A 559 11.68 -21.28 5.35
C GLU A 559 11.95 -19.76 5.38
N SER A 560 12.04 -19.15 4.20
CA SER A 560 12.36 -17.72 4.07
C SER A 560 11.19 -16.81 4.41
N MET A 561 9.95 -17.21 4.09
CA MET A 561 8.75 -16.53 4.58
C MET A 561 8.60 -16.67 6.10
N ALA A 562 8.96 -17.82 6.68
CA ALA A 562 8.97 -17.99 8.13
C ALA A 562 9.99 -17.06 8.80
N SER A 563 11.20 -16.92 8.25
CA SER A 563 12.18 -15.95 8.74
C SER A 563 11.70 -14.50 8.58
N THR A 564 11.03 -14.18 7.47
CA THR A 564 10.42 -12.86 7.24
C THR A 564 9.39 -12.51 8.32
N ARG A 565 8.52 -13.47 8.70
CA ARG A 565 7.57 -13.29 9.81
C ARG A 565 8.28 -13.06 11.15
N LYS A 566 9.36 -13.78 11.44
CA LYS A 566 10.15 -13.58 12.67
C LYS A 566 10.82 -12.22 12.72
N LEU A 567 11.35 -11.74 11.58
CA LEU A 567 11.93 -10.41 11.45
C LEU A 567 10.89 -9.30 11.71
N LEU A 568 9.69 -9.44 11.14
CA LEU A 568 8.64 -8.43 11.22
C LEU A 568 7.75 -8.53 12.46
N SER A 569 7.76 -9.66 13.17
CA SER A 569 6.92 -9.87 14.36
C SER A 569 7.07 -8.79 15.44
N PRO A 570 8.29 -8.35 15.82
CA PRO A 570 8.47 -7.22 16.74
C PRO A 570 7.79 -5.94 16.26
N LEU A 571 7.93 -5.60 14.97
CA LEU A 571 7.33 -4.41 14.38
C LEU A 571 5.80 -4.50 14.40
N LEU A 572 5.24 -5.64 13.99
CA LEU A 572 3.79 -5.86 14.01
C LEU A 572 3.21 -5.80 15.43
N ALA A 573 3.94 -6.31 16.43
CA ALA A 573 3.57 -6.17 17.83
C ALA A 573 3.60 -4.70 18.28
N GLY A 574 4.57 -3.92 17.81
CA GLY A 574 4.60 -2.47 18.01
C GLY A 574 3.42 -1.76 17.35
N ILE A 575 3.01 -2.16 16.14
CA ILE A 575 1.88 -1.55 15.41
C ILE A 575 0.57 -1.83 16.14
N ALA A 576 0.42 -3.05 16.68
CA ALA A 576 -0.73 -3.42 17.50
C ALA A 576 -0.87 -2.58 18.79
N LEU A 577 0.20 -1.92 19.25
CA LEU A 577 0.10 -0.96 20.35
C LEU A 577 -0.44 0.40 19.91
N GLU A 578 -0.26 0.78 18.63
CA GLU A 578 -0.70 2.08 18.13
C GLU A 578 -2.22 2.21 18.08
N ALA A 579 -2.91 1.15 17.62
CA ALA A 579 -4.36 1.09 17.55
C ALA A 579 -4.83 -0.37 17.46
N ASP A 580 -5.96 -0.67 18.09
CA ASP A 580 -6.75 -1.86 17.82
C ASP A 580 -7.98 -1.47 17.01
N PHE A 581 -8.09 -1.97 15.79
CA PHE A 581 -9.19 -1.70 14.88
C PHE A 581 -10.38 -2.65 15.07
N SER A 582 -10.29 -3.63 15.98
CA SER A 582 -11.44 -4.43 16.38
C SER A 582 -12.48 -3.56 17.09
N ALA A 583 -13.78 -3.92 16.99
CA ALA A 583 -14.84 -3.12 17.59
C ALA A 583 -15.07 -3.55 19.06
N PRO A 584 -15.05 -2.62 20.05
CA PRO A 584 -14.79 -1.18 19.93
C PRO A 584 -13.30 -0.86 19.72
N GLN A 585 -13.00 0.15 18.89
CA GLN A 585 -11.62 0.54 18.59
C GLN A 585 -10.93 1.10 19.84
N SER A 586 -9.74 0.59 20.15
CA SER A 586 -8.99 0.98 21.34
C SER A 586 -7.61 1.53 21.01
N ALA A 587 -7.02 2.28 21.94
CA ALA A 587 -5.71 2.90 21.82
C ALA A 587 -4.75 2.34 22.89
N PRO A 588 -4.22 1.12 22.71
CA PRO A 588 -3.49 0.40 23.76
C PRO A 588 -2.28 1.16 24.30
N TRP A 589 -1.54 1.87 23.44
CA TRP A 589 -0.41 2.67 23.88
C TRP A 589 -0.81 3.82 24.79
N CYS A 590 -1.99 4.42 24.59
CA CYS A 590 -2.49 5.45 25.49
C CYS A 590 -2.87 4.90 26.86
N GLU A 591 -3.26 3.62 26.97
CA GLU A 591 -3.48 2.97 28.26
C GLU A 591 -2.16 2.78 29.03
N VAL A 592 -1.13 2.31 28.33
CA VAL A 592 0.23 2.21 28.88
C VAL A 592 0.72 3.59 29.34
N ALA A 593 0.53 4.61 28.51
CA ALA A 593 0.87 5.99 28.84
C ALA A 593 0.10 6.47 30.08
N GLN A 594 -1.21 6.21 30.18
CA GLN A 594 -2.02 6.62 31.32
C GLN A 594 -1.52 6.00 32.63
N ARG A 595 -1.22 4.70 32.65
CA ARG A 595 -0.69 4.02 33.85
C ARG A 595 0.67 4.59 34.27
N ARG A 596 1.53 4.89 33.29
CA ARG A 596 2.83 5.55 33.55
C ARG A 596 2.64 6.95 34.12
N ILE A 597 1.80 7.78 33.51
CA ILE A 597 1.48 9.14 33.99
C ILE A 597 0.80 9.11 35.36
N ALA A 598 0.01 8.07 35.67
CA ALA A 598 -0.64 7.95 36.96
C ALA A 598 0.36 7.83 38.12
N GLY A 599 1.52 7.20 37.90
CA GLY A 599 2.57 7.07 38.91
C GLY A 599 2.12 6.33 40.17
N LEU A 600 1.18 5.39 40.04
CA LEU A 600 0.58 4.67 41.16
C LEU A 600 1.53 3.59 41.72
N SER A 601 1.30 3.21 42.98
CA SER A 601 1.86 1.97 43.52
C SER A 601 1.20 0.76 42.87
N ALA A 602 1.85 -0.41 42.88
CA ALA A 602 1.28 -1.62 42.28
C ALA A 602 -0.13 -1.95 42.82
N GLY A 603 -0.34 -1.83 44.14
CA GLY A 603 -1.65 -2.09 44.75
C GLY A 603 -2.72 -1.02 44.44
N ASP A 604 -2.32 0.19 44.06
CA ASP A 604 -3.26 1.23 43.62
C ASP A 604 -3.57 1.12 42.13
N ASP A 605 -2.63 0.64 41.32
CA ASP A 605 -2.81 0.45 39.87
C ASP A 605 -3.88 -0.58 39.54
N ASP A 606 -4.04 -1.61 40.40
CA ASP A 606 -5.13 -2.60 40.31
C ASP A 606 -6.53 -1.97 40.48
N ARG A 607 -6.61 -0.75 41.05
CA ARG A 607 -7.86 -0.01 41.24
C ARG A 607 -8.16 0.95 40.09
N LEU A 608 -7.24 1.11 39.14
CA LEU A 608 -7.36 1.95 37.95
C LEU A 608 -7.84 1.11 36.75
N PHE A 609 -9.09 1.34 36.35
CA PHE A 609 -9.66 0.79 35.13
C PHE A 609 -9.59 1.83 34.01
N LEU A 610 -9.15 1.39 32.83
CA LEU A 610 -9.04 2.25 31.66
C LEU A 610 -9.98 1.74 30.57
N ILE A 611 -10.65 2.67 29.92
CA ILE A 611 -11.33 2.46 28.64
C ILE A 611 -10.63 3.41 27.69
N SER A 612 -9.92 2.87 26.70
CA SER A 612 -9.33 3.70 25.64
C SER A 612 -10.18 3.65 24.39
N GLU A 613 -10.45 4.82 23.82
CA GLU A 613 -11.09 4.97 22.52
C GLU A 613 -10.05 5.43 21.51
N TYR A 614 -9.90 4.68 20.42
CA TYR A 614 -9.10 5.14 19.29
C TYR A 614 -9.97 5.94 18.32
N LEU A 615 -9.54 7.17 18.02
CA LEU A 615 -10.25 8.12 17.17
C LEU A 615 -9.43 8.32 15.89
N ASN A 616 -9.86 7.71 14.79
CA ASN A 616 -9.16 7.78 13.52
C ASN A 616 -9.28 9.16 12.82
N VAL A 617 -10.28 9.96 13.18
CA VAL A 617 -10.49 11.32 12.66
C VAL A 617 -9.95 12.36 13.65
N SER A 618 -9.02 13.20 13.20
CA SER A 618 -8.41 14.25 14.05
C SER A 618 -9.44 15.20 14.68
N LYS A 619 -10.56 15.46 14.00
CA LYS A 619 -11.66 16.30 14.53
C LYS A 619 -12.39 15.64 15.70
N GLU A 620 -12.66 14.35 15.62
CA GLU A 620 -13.26 13.60 16.73
C GLU A 620 -12.29 13.56 17.91
N PHE A 621 -11.02 13.31 17.62
CA PHE A 621 -9.96 13.40 18.62
C PHE A 621 -9.83 14.80 19.23
N GLU A 622 -10.05 15.88 18.49
CA GLU A 622 -10.06 17.25 19.04
C GLU A 622 -11.17 17.43 20.08
N HIS A 623 -12.36 16.90 19.81
CA HIS A 623 -13.54 17.06 20.67
C HIS A 623 -13.67 16.04 21.79
N SER A 624 -12.84 14.99 21.81
CA SER A 624 -12.86 14.02 22.90
C SER A 624 -12.32 14.61 24.20
N HIS A 625 -12.84 14.14 25.33
CA HIS A 625 -12.41 14.56 26.65
C HIS A 625 -12.18 13.37 27.55
N VAL A 626 -11.31 13.56 28.55
CA VAL A 626 -11.08 12.56 29.57
C VAL A 626 -12.27 12.57 30.53
N HIS A 627 -12.94 11.43 30.66
CA HIS A 627 -14.04 11.25 31.61
C HIS A 627 -13.65 10.23 32.66
N PHE A 628 -14.25 10.30 33.84
CA PHE A 628 -14.04 9.29 34.86
C PHE A 628 -15.29 9.02 35.68
N LYS A 629 -15.36 7.82 36.24
CA LYS A 629 -16.39 7.38 37.19
C LYS A 629 -15.71 6.66 38.34
N THR A 630 -16.04 7.04 39.56
CA THR A 630 -15.49 6.42 40.78
C THR A 630 -16.58 5.62 41.46
N SER A 631 -16.25 4.41 41.89
CA SER A 631 -17.14 3.54 42.66
C SER A 631 -16.70 3.54 44.12
N ASP A 632 -17.50 4.17 44.99
CA ASP A 632 -17.19 4.27 46.42
C ASP A 632 -17.10 2.90 47.10
N LYS A 633 -17.89 1.93 46.62
CA LYS A 633 -17.96 0.57 47.19
C LYS A 633 -16.71 -0.24 46.93
N SER A 634 -16.17 -0.16 45.71
CA SER A 634 -14.98 -0.92 45.31
C SER A 634 -13.68 -0.12 45.48
N ARG A 635 -13.77 1.20 45.73
CA ARG A 635 -12.63 2.13 45.72
C ARG A 635 -11.82 2.08 44.42
N THR A 636 -12.53 1.87 43.31
CA THR A 636 -11.96 1.81 41.97
C THR A 636 -12.47 2.96 41.12
N SER A 637 -11.66 3.38 40.16
CA SER A 637 -12.03 4.44 39.24
C SER A 637 -11.81 3.98 37.81
N THR A 638 -12.82 4.21 36.97
CA THR A 638 -12.74 4.00 35.52
C THR A 638 -12.49 5.32 34.84
N PHE A 639 -11.46 5.40 34.01
CA PHE A 639 -11.13 6.55 33.18
C PHE A 639 -11.36 6.22 31.70
N ASN A 640 -12.10 7.07 31.01
CA ASN A 640 -12.20 7.08 29.56
C ASN A 640 -11.12 8.03 29.01
N ILE A 641 -10.18 7.47 28.27
CA ILE A 641 -9.09 8.18 27.61
C ILE A 641 -9.21 8.00 26.10
N SER A 642 -8.59 8.87 25.32
CA SER A 642 -8.60 8.74 23.86
C SER A 642 -7.21 8.82 23.25
N GLY A 643 -7.06 8.14 22.12
CA GLY A 643 -5.85 8.14 21.31
C GLY A 643 -6.14 8.51 19.86
N HIS A 644 -5.15 9.09 19.19
CA HIS A 644 -5.16 9.36 17.75
C HIS A 644 -3.74 9.27 17.20
N ASN A 645 -3.59 8.65 16.03
CA ASN A 645 -2.28 8.47 15.40
C ASN A 645 -2.15 9.42 14.22
N ALA A 646 -1.01 10.10 14.13
CA ALA A 646 -0.64 10.79 12.89
C ALA A 646 0.22 9.86 12.05
N TYR A 647 -0.26 9.50 10.87
CA TYR A 647 0.51 8.77 9.86
C TYR A 647 1.03 9.74 8.79
N PHE A 648 2.11 9.37 8.09
CA PHE A 648 2.52 10.09 6.89
C PHE A 648 1.41 10.02 5.83
N SER A 649 1.18 11.13 5.13
CA SER A 649 0.11 11.21 4.13
C SER A 649 0.37 10.23 2.99
N HIS A 650 -0.60 9.34 2.73
CA HIS A 650 -0.53 8.31 1.68
C HIS A 650 -0.39 8.85 0.25
N LEU A 651 -0.59 10.15 0.03
CA LEU A 651 -0.52 10.76 -1.30
C LEU A 651 0.90 10.84 -1.85
N ASP A 652 1.92 10.71 -0.99
CA ASP A 652 3.29 10.62 -1.46
C ASP A 652 3.64 9.13 -1.59
N ILE A 653 3.43 8.57 -2.79
CA ILE A 653 3.78 7.18 -3.15
C ILE A 653 5.28 6.90 -2.91
N ALA A 654 6.10 7.95 -2.80
CA ALA A 654 7.50 7.84 -2.43
C ALA A 654 7.75 7.74 -0.90
N ASP A 655 6.73 7.94 -0.06
CA ASP A 655 6.91 7.97 1.39
C ASP A 655 6.77 6.60 2.04
N SER A 656 7.87 5.86 1.95
CA SER A 656 8.13 4.57 2.61
C SER A 656 7.97 4.57 4.14
N CYS A 657 7.78 5.75 4.70
CA CYS A 657 7.55 5.98 6.10
C CYS A 657 6.10 5.72 6.51
N SER A 658 5.20 5.42 5.57
CA SER A 658 3.76 5.39 5.81
C SER A 658 3.23 4.30 6.76
N VAL A 659 4.04 3.34 7.24
CA VAL A 659 3.51 2.19 7.98
C VAL A 659 3.33 2.43 9.48
N PRO A 660 4.38 2.60 10.30
CA PRO A 660 4.15 2.98 11.69
C PRO A 660 3.68 4.43 11.81
N ALA A 661 2.96 4.77 12.87
CA ALA A 661 2.59 6.15 13.17
C ALA A 661 3.84 7.03 13.30
N GLN A 662 3.77 8.28 12.81
CA GLN A 662 4.78 9.29 13.07
C GLN A 662 4.74 9.67 14.56
N GLU A 663 3.55 9.83 15.11
CA GLU A 663 3.29 10.08 16.53
C GLU A 663 1.95 9.49 16.97
N ILE A 664 1.82 9.28 18.27
CA ILE A 664 0.59 8.89 18.96
C ILE A 664 0.18 10.03 19.89
N GLY A 665 -0.94 10.68 19.60
CA GLY A 665 -1.56 11.66 20.48
C GLY A 665 -2.46 10.97 21.50
N CYS A 666 -2.22 11.21 22.79
CA CYS A 666 -3.01 10.66 23.89
C CYS A 666 -3.60 11.77 24.75
N LYS A 667 -4.91 11.72 25.00
CA LYS A 667 -5.59 12.57 25.98
C LYS A 667 -5.78 11.80 27.28
N LEU A 668 -4.97 12.14 28.28
CA LEU A 668 -4.86 11.43 29.56
C LEU A 668 -5.31 12.31 30.74
N ALA A 669 -5.72 11.67 31.84
CA ALA A 669 -5.83 12.30 33.15
C ALA A 669 -4.44 12.54 33.74
N SER A 670 -4.29 13.64 34.48
CA SER A 670 -3.09 13.92 35.27
C SER A 670 -2.96 12.95 36.46
N ALA A 671 -1.73 12.75 36.93
CA ALA A 671 -1.44 12.00 38.15
C ALA A 671 -2.26 12.52 39.35
N ALA A 672 -2.35 13.85 39.50
CA ALA A 672 -3.11 14.47 40.59
C ALA A 672 -4.60 14.11 40.53
N ARG A 673 -5.19 14.06 39.33
CA ARG A 673 -6.60 13.68 39.16
C ARG A 673 -6.81 12.23 39.54
N ILE A 674 -5.94 11.33 39.09
CA ILE A 674 -6.04 9.91 39.41
C ILE A 674 -5.86 9.69 40.92
N GLY A 675 -4.84 10.29 41.54
CA GLY A 675 -4.62 10.23 42.98
C GLY A 675 -5.82 10.71 43.79
N GLN A 676 -6.45 11.81 43.36
CA GLN A 676 -7.69 12.30 43.98
C GLN A 676 -8.83 11.28 43.87
N GLN A 677 -9.07 10.71 42.69
CA GLN A 677 -10.19 9.80 42.48
C GLN A 677 -10.01 8.45 43.18
N LEU A 678 -8.78 7.95 43.25
CA LEU A 678 -8.46 6.68 43.92
C LEU A 678 -8.17 6.84 45.42
N ASN A 679 -8.12 8.08 45.93
CA ASN A 679 -7.56 8.41 47.24
C ASN A 679 -6.19 7.71 47.46
N ALA A 680 -5.32 7.87 46.47
CA ALA A 680 -4.01 7.22 46.39
C ALA A 680 -2.90 8.26 46.29
N SER A 681 -1.72 7.92 46.80
CA SER A 681 -0.52 8.73 46.58
C SER A 681 0.07 8.40 45.22
N THR A 682 0.34 9.43 44.41
CA THR A 682 1.07 9.29 43.15
C THR A 682 2.54 9.65 43.37
N ARG A 683 3.45 8.85 42.79
CA ARG A 683 4.89 9.07 42.90
C ARG A 683 5.36 9.89 41.73
N ASN A 684 6.07 10.98 42.02
CA ASN A 684 6.59 11.91 41.03
C ASN A 684 5.48 12.47 40.11
N THR A 685 5.79 13.42 39.25
CA THR A 685 4.88 13.85 38.18
C THR A 685 5.50 13.41 36.86
N PRO A 686 5.26 12.15 36.41
CA PRO A 686 5.84 11.65 35.17
C PRO A 686 5.46 12.56 34.00
N SER A 687 6.43 12.77 33.13
CA SER A 687 6.40 13.60 31.93
C SER A 687 6.03 12.78 30.69
N CYS A 688 5.72 13.44 29.58
CA CYS A 688 5.53 12.74 28.31
C CYS A 688 6.86 12.14 27.81
N LYS A 689 7.99 12.76 28.16
CA LYS A 689 9.35 12.24 28.00
C LYS A 689 9.54 10.88 28.67
N ASP A 690 9.06 10.68 29.89
CA ASP A 690 9.17 9.39 30.60
C ASP A 690 8.40 8.28 29.86
N VAL A 691 7.26 8.61 29.26
CA VAL A 691 6.49 7.68 28.42
C VAL A 691 7.25 7.36 27.12
N ASN A 692 7.92 8.32 26.51
CA ASN A 692 8.77 8.09 25.33
C ASN A 692 10.02 7.25 25.66
N GLU A 693 10.61 7.41 26.83
CA GLU A 693 11.68 6.52 27.28
C GLU A 693 11.16 5.09 27.39
N HIS A 694 9.93 4.93 27.91
CA HIS A 694 9.28 3.64 27.95
C HIS A 694 8.97 3.10 26.54
N ALA A 695 8.61 3.94 25.56
CA ALA A 695 8.44 3.51 24.16
C ALA A 695 9.73 2.88 23.61
N ILE A 696 10.89 3.47 23.91
CA ILE A 696 12.19 2.95 23.49
C ILE A 696 12.50 1.61 24.17
N GLN A 697 12.20 1.49 25.47
CA GLN A 697 12.38 0.24 26.21
C GLN A 697 11.48 -0.87 25.66
N THR A 698 10.21 -0.57 25.39
CA THR A 698 9.24 -1.49 24.79
C THR A 698 9.71 -1.95 23.42
N ALA A 699 10.13 -1.02 22.55
CA ALA A 699 10.68 -1.35 21.24
C ALA A 699 11.90 -2.28 21.32
N LYS A 700 12.84 -2.01 22.23
CA LYS A 700 13.99 -2.88 22.48
C LYS A 700 13.58 -4.25 23.02
N SER A 701 12.61 -4.31 23.93
CA SER A 701 12.09 -5.57 24.46
C SER A 701 11.42 -6.41 23.37
N LEU A 702 10.62 -5.78 22.51
CA LEU A 702 9.96 -6.44 21.38
C LEU A 702 10.99 -6.97 20.39
N LEU A 703 11.99 -6.18 20.02
CA LEU A 703 13.07 -6.64 19.14
C LEU A 703 13.86 -7.80 19.76
N GLY A 704 14.10 -7.78 21.07
CA GLY A 704 14.77 -8.87 21.78
C GLY A 704 13.98 -10.18 21.86
N SER A 705 12.69 -10.19 21.46
CA SER A 705 11.83 -11.38 21.50
C SER A 705 12.06 -12.36 20.36
N THR A 706 12.80 -11.95 19.31
CA THR A 706 13.18 -12.82 18.19
C THR A 706 14.68 -12.77 17.92
N GLU A 707 15.22 -13.82 17.32
CA GLU A 707 16.65 -13.87 16.96
C GLU A 707 16.99 -12.80 15.91
N GLU A 708 16.12 -12.65 14.90
CA GLU A 708 16.20 -11.61 13.88
C GLU A 708 16.23 -10.21 14.49
N GLY A 709 15.32 -9.91 15.43
CA GLY A 709 15.26 -8.62 16.10
C GLY A 709 16.45 -8.37 17.05
N ALA A 710 16.94 -9.41 17.73
CA ALA A 710 18.14 -9.32 18.55
C ALA A 710 19.39 -8.95 17.71
N ARG A 711 19.50 -9.47 16.48
CA ARG A 711 20.55 -9.05 15.54
C ARG A 711 20.42 -7.57 15.15
N ALA A 712 19.20 -7.09 14.89
CA ALA A 712 18.96 -5.67 14.62
C ALA A 712 19.37 -4.78 15.81
N LEU A 713 19.09 -5.20 17.05
CA LEU A 713 19.55 -4.50 18.25
C LEU A 713 21.08 -4.48 18.39
N ALA A 714 21.75 -5.61 18.11
CA ALA A 714 23.21 -5.68 18.15
C ALA A 714 23.84 -4.73 17.12
N ARG A 715 23.24 -4.64 15.92
CA ARG A 715 23.63 -3.71 14.86
C ARG A 715 23.41 -2.25 15.27
N TYR A 716 22.26 -1.95 15.86
CA TYR A 716 21.95 -0.63 16.42
C TYR A 716 22.95 -0.21 17.50
N ALA A 717 23.27 -1.12 18.43
CA ALA A 717 24.23 -0.83 19.50
C ALA A 717 25.67 -0.61 18.98
N SER A 718 26.05 -1.27 17.89
CA SER A 718 27.42 -1.18 17.36
C SER A 718 27.66 0.03 16.47
N ARG A 719 26.69 0.40 15.63
CA ARG A 719 26.86 1.49 14.64
C ARG A 719 25.63 2.36 14.42
N GLY A 720 24.54 2.12 15.15
CA GLY A 720 23.32 2.93 15.07
C GLY A 720 23.45 4.23 15.86
N ARG A 721 22.75 5.25 15.38
CA ARG A 721 22.60 6.53 16.08
C ARG A 721 21.55 6.41 17.19
N GLY A 722 21.82 7.06 18.32
CA GLY A 722 20.94 7.01 19.50
C GLY A 722 19.59 7.70 19.29
N ILE A 723 18.70 7.61 20.28
CA ILE A 723 17.55 8.52 20.42
C ILE A 723 17.81 9.35 21.68
N CYS A 724 17.80 10.68 21.54
CA CYS A 724 17.99 11.63 22.62
C CYS A 724 16.65 12.27 22.98
N LEU A 725 16.17 12.07 24.20
CA LEU A 725 14.91 12.65 24.66
C LEU A 725 15.14 13.98 25.36
N GLU A 726 14.54 15.04 24.83
CA GLU A 726 14.51 16.36 25.44
C GLU A 726 13.27 16.54 26.31
N GLU A 727 13.30 17.58 27.16
CA GLU A 727 12.17 17.96 28.00
C GLU A 727 10.94 18.34 27.16
N ASP A 728 9.75 17.97 27.64
CA ASP A 728 8.49 18.27 26.97
C ASP A 728 8.29 19.77 26.76
N VAL A 729 7.70 20.13 25.61
CA VAL A 729 7.27 21.50 25.34
C VAL A 729 5.76 21.60 25.46
N ALA A 730 5.29 22.63 26.18
CA ALA A 730 3.88 22.92 26.26
C ALA A 730 3.35 23.33 24.88
N ALA A 731 2.17 22.82 24.50
CA ALA A 731 1.42 23.33 23.38
C ALA A 731 1.24 24.86 23.54
N PRO A 732 1.28 25.64 22.46
CA PRO A 732 1.15 27.08 22.54
C PRO A 732 -0.10 27.48 23.34
N PHE A 733 0.08 28.38 24.32
CA PHE A 733 -0.97 28.85 25.24
C PHE A 733 -1.65 27.76 26.09
N ASN A 734 -1.18 26.51 26.04
CA ASN A 734 -1.78 25.35 26.73
C ASN A 734 -3.26 25.12 26.33
N ILE A 735 -3.61 25.37 25.05
CA ILE A 735 -4.96 25.27 24.51
C ILE A 735 -5.15 23.99 23.68
N GLY A 736 -6.30 23.33 23.83
CA GLY A 736 -6.64 22.05 23.21
C GLY A 736 -6.43 22.00 21.68
N PRO A 737 -7.11 22.86 20.89
CA PRO A 737 -6.92 22.91 19.44
C PRO A 737 -5.47 23.06 18.98
N LEU A 738 -4.65 23.81 19.73
CA LEU A 738 -3.23 23.99 19.39
C LEU A 738 -2.43 22.71 19.69
N PHE A 739 -2.73 21.99 20.76
CA PHE A 739 -2.16 20.66 20.99
C PHE A 739 -2.46 19.67 19.85
N ILE A 740 -3.65 19.71 19.26
CA ILE A 740 -4.02 18.83 18.15
C ILE A 740 -3.18 19.11 16.90
N ASN A 741 -2.99 20.40 16.58
CA ASN A 741 -2.28 20.88 15.41
C ASN A 741 -0.75 20.73 15.51
N GLU A 742 -0.21 20.67 16.73
CA GLU A 742 1.21 20.44 16.96
C GLU A 742 1.60 18.96 16.74
N ARG A 743 2.91 18.75 16.56
CA ARG A 743 3.54 17.45 16.38
C ARG A 743 4.73 17.32 17.32
N ILE A 744 5.15 16.09 17.63
CA ILE A 744 6.46 15.85 18.24
C ILE A 744 7.53 16.57 17.44
N ARG A 745 8.47 17.21 18.13
CA ARG A 745 9.59 17.87 17.47
C ARG A 745 10.70 16.85 17.34
N VAL A 746 11.14 16.65 16.11
CA VAL A 746 12.24 15.76 15.79
C VAL A 746 13.33 16.56 15.10
N SER A 747 14.57 16.34 15.51
CA SER A 747 15.73 16.86 14.80
C SER A 747 16.89 15.87 14.88
N ASP A 748 17.86 16.01 13.99
CA ASP A 748 18.98 15.08 13.88
C ASP A 748 20.30 15.84 14.00
N ASN A 749 21.11 15.47 14.99
CA ASN A 749 22.42 16.06 15.24
C ASN A 749 23.57 15.14 14.79
N GLN A 750 23.30 14.15 13.94
CA GLN A 750 24.20 13.09 13.45
C GLN A 750 24.63 12.06 14.50
N THR A 751 24.53 12.36 15.80
CA THR A 751 24.88 11.43 16.89
C THR A 751 23.65 10.68 17.37
N CYS A 752 22.53 11.38 17.49
CA CYS A 752 21.24 10.83 17.85
C CYS A 752 20.11 11.62 17.19
N LEU A 753 18.96 10.96 17.14
CA LEU A 753 17.69 11.60 16.84
C LEU A 753 17.17 12.28 18.11
N ILE A 754 17.12 13.60 18.11
CA ILE A 754 16.54 14.39 19.20
C ILE A 754 15.02 14.35 19.06
N VAL A 755 14.33 13.93 20.10
CA VAL A 755 12.87 13.86 20.17
C VAL A 755 12.38 14.65 21.36
N GLN A 756 11.40 15.53 21.11
CA GLN A 756 10.77 16.36 22.12
C GLN A 756 9.24 16.27 21.98
N SER A 757 8.58 15.82 23.05
CA SER A 757 7.13 15.72 23.09
C SER A 757 6.46 17.08 23.18
N ILE A 758 5.26 17.16 22.61
CA ILE A 758 4.33 18.26 22.89
C ILE A 758 3.35 17.78 23.96
N LYS A 759 3.09 18.63 24.95
CA LYS A 759 2.14 18.33 26.02
C LYS A 759 1.11 19.42 26.25
N LEU A 760 -0.04 19.03 26.81
CA LEU A 760 -1.01 19.94 27.42
C LEU A 760 -1.24 19.49 28.87
N GLY A 761 -0.79 20.31 29.83
CA GLY A 761 -0.82 19.97 31.25
C GLY A 761 0.52 19.48 31.83
N PRO A 762 0.52 18.93 33.07
CA PRO A 762 -0.66 18.68 33.91
C PRO A 762 -1.39 19.98 34.27
N THR A 763 -2.71 20.03 34.08
CA THR A 763 -3.52 21.19 34.48
C THR A 763 -3.97 21.07 35.95
N PRO A 764 -4.22 22.19 36.64
CA PRO A 764 -4.77 22.19 38.00
C PRO A 764 -6.13 21.46 38.08
N LEU A 765 -6.43 20.84 39.22
CA LEU A 765 -7.70 20.11 39.43
C LEU A 765 -8.93 21.02 39.48
N ASP A 766 -8.72 22.28 39.82
CA ASP A 766 -9.68 23.38 39.88
C ASP A 766 -9.57 24.34 38.68
N GLY A 767 -8.79 23.96 37.65
CA GLY A 767 -8.62 24.76 36.44
C GLY A 767 -9.95 24.95 35.70
N PRO A 768 -10.24 26.17 35.19
CA PRO A 768 -11.51 26.46 34.51
C PRO A 768 -11.64 25.75 33.15
N ILE A 769 -10.52 25.30 32.58
CA ILE A 769 -10.43 24.69 31.25
C ILE A 769 -9.60 23.41 31.39
N PHE A 770 -10.22 22.26 31.09
CA PHE A 770 -9.66 20.91 31.20
C PHE A 770 -9.06 20.57 32.58
N PRO A 771 -9.85 20.55 33.66
CA PRO A 771 -9.31 20.37 35.01
C PRO A 771 -8.69 18.98 35.25
N GLY A 772 -7.41 18.93 35.54
CA GLY A 772 -6.69 17.71 35.90
C GLY A 772 -6.33 16.79 34.73
N VAL A 773 -6.03 17.32 33.56
CA VAL A 773 -5.59 16.55 32.37
C VAL A 773 -4.08 16.63 32.14
N HIS A 774 -3.53 15.67 31.39
CA HIS A 774 -2.13 15.65 30.93
C HIS A 774 -2.04 15.00 29.55
N TYR A 775 -2.22 15.77 28.48
CA TYR A 775 -2.19 15.24 27.11
C TYR A 775 -0.76 15.19 26.60
N CYS A 776 -0.43 14.16 25.83
CA CYS A 776 0.91 13.90 25.30
C CYS A 776 0.88 13.58 23.82
N LYS A 777 1.85 14.11 23.06
CA LYS A 777 2.28 13.56 21.76
C LYS A 777 3.47 12.64 22.02
N LEU A 778 3.36 11.37 21.65
CA LEU A 778 4.26 10.31 22.04
C LEU A 778 4.89 9.62 20.83
N LEU A 779 6.07 9.04 21.03
CA LEU A 779 6.67 8.11 20.10
C LEU A 779 5.83 6.83 20.02
N SER A 780 5.64 6.34 18.78
CA SER A 780 5.16 4.98 18.55
C SER A 780 6.28 3.97 18.83
N PRO A 781 6.02 2.89 19.61
CA PRO A 781 6.96 1.78 19.74
C PRO A 781 7.35 1.16 18.39
N ALA A 782 6.40 0.99 17.46
CA ALA A 782 6.72 0.48 16.11
C ALA A 782 7.61 1.42 15.31
N ARG A 783 7.41 2.73 15.44
CA ARG A 783 8.29 3.72 14.81
C ARG A 783 9.70 3.67 15.36
N VAL A 784 9.85 3.45 16.68
CA VAL A 784 11.16 3.25 17.29
C VAL A 784 11.81 1.95 16.80
N ILE A 785 11.04 0.88 16.61
CA ILE A 785 11.54 -0.38 16.01
C ILE A 785 12.04 -0.14 14.58
N ASP A 786 11.26 0.51 13.71
CA ASP A 786 11.66 0.85 12.34
C ASP A 786 12.93 1.72 12.32
N TYR A 787 13.05 2.68 13.24
CA TYR A 787 14.25 3.49 13.40
C TYR A 787 15.47 2.66 13.80
N ILE A 788 15.34 1.78 14.80
CA ILE A 788 16.41 0.88 15.26
C ILE A 788 16.86 -0.03 14.13
N MET A 789 15.92 -0.61 13.37
CA MET A 789 16.22 -1.54 12.28
C MET A 789 16.93 -0.86 11.09
N ILE A 790 16.54 0.36 10.74
CA ILE A 790 16.95 1.01 9.47
C ILE A 790 17.52 2.41 9.68
N ASP A 791 16.70 3.37 10.12
CA ASP A 791 17.05 4.80 9.99
C ASP A 791 18.22 5.24 10.89
N SER A 792 18.43 4.55 12.01
CA SER A 792 19.57 4.76 12.90
C SER A 792 20.92 4.48 12.20
N LEU A 793 20.92 3.60 11.19
CA LEU A 793 22.12 3.15 10.46
C LEU A 793 22.46 4.03 9.26
N LYS A 794 21.55 4.94 8.88
CA LYS A 794 21.73 5.89 7.78
C LYS A 794 22.51 7.12 8.26
N PRO A 795 23.27 7.80 7.37
CA PRO A 795 24.02 9.00 7.73
C PRO A 795 23.11 10.18 8.12
N ASN A 796 21.90 10.25 7.56
CA ASN A 796 20.89 11.24 7.89
C ASN A 796 19.62 10.51 8.37
N SER A 797 18.89 11.11 9.31
CA SER A 797 17.59 10.66 9.80
C SER A 797 16.63 10.47 8.64
N GLY A 798 16.08 9.26 8.53
CA GLY A 798 15.06 8.92 7.55
C GLY A 798 13.68 9.37 8.01
N CYS A 799 12.78 8.42 8.22
CA CYS A 799 11.36 8.67 8.37
C CYS A 799 10.96 9.56 9.53
N LEU A 800 11.69 9.53 10.65
CA LEU A 800 11.34 10.34 11.81
C LEU A 800 11.58 11.85 11.64
N ASN A 801 12.38 12.28 10.67
CA ASN A 801 12.74 13.69 10.46
C ASN A 801 12.19 14.23 9.12
N LYS A 802 11.20 13.55 8.54
CA LYS A 802 10.35 14.10 7.48
C LYS A 802 9.19 14.85 8.12
#